data_AF-A0A4Q3Z7R6-F1
#
_entry.id   AF-A0A4Q3Z7R6-F1
#
_cell.length_a   1.000
_cell.length_b   1.000
_cell.length_c   1.000
_cell.angle_alpha   90.00
_cell.angle_beta   90.00
_cell.angle_gamma   90.00
#
_symmetry.space_group_name_H-M   'P 1'
#
loop_
_entity.id
_entity.type
_entity.pdbx_description
1 polymer ?
#
loop_
_entity_poly.entity_id
_entity_poly.type
_entity_poly.pdbx_seq_one_letter_code
_entity_poly.pdbx_strand_id
1 'polypeptide(L)'
;MPERISLAGFQSMLDDPSVPDSEIAEYLKAESGVGAFDPVFVPDPELVDTGREERGMVIGNRICRQRRRARFWWRRRNGVDLPVIVTEGDSWFQFPFLIEDVVDHLDAGYLAYSCGAAGDTARNMIFDAPEYMSALDEQAKDVAAFLLSAAGNDVIGADENGVPALERILHRRSDAKRTAHQLVNKTELNRVLAALREGYETVVRTIRSDARFANLPILFHGYDYALPFPAGARDPRDPPYAGRDHWLGAPMAAKEIDDPELRREIVEILIDALYDMLESVAETDQHVHVVDIRGTLPRLRDWTDEIHATSDGFARVAERFSGVLRDVVRQRPPRIAGIPGPEGTVPAPEIDVEIREMNLLKDRIEDLDPALLGFGDVDKFASGFARTRERIARRATPEMAIDDDDSLPFRFLANGAEVGRAVCKLTCEGISFNGRSGRWRGTGFLVAPNLLLTNNHVINSAEVARSARAIFDFYEESAGRFAATTTFTLNPERLFISSAFSELDYSFVWIDGAPHESFGTIPFWRGSFMARDRANANIVHHPQGQPKRSSIKNNQVVDLGKREVLIHYATDTDQGSSGSPVLTDDWRLFALHHAVSEALPDEIRTRILNQIGRDVTVLNEGIKTSAIAIDIDRRAARGPDQAAARHVQSYLGGTDSRTGYFGSLGRSGKGEGLEAVVDTYRGTSEDVDIAFWNVEWFNRRYEEKIDDVARIVADLSLDIWAMEETSPQATEALVDYLNSTFGQSFNFAASEPGAASGRQSTTVMWNTRTVDGVRLDWPEEIHSLLKLRSDDPEARRFEAVEGRIFDRYPGLFRFTALHQPAGAPPFDFNLVPVHLKAKSEGAKRRRMASAILARAVELTSGTGVAENDWIIGGDFNAELATGEFDPLQDAGFRSMSAADEKGGAVTYLNRPHRSLIDSIFLSPGFRPRVDADDFMIVAQDRRDSGFVTRVSDHRPVMLRLSISEEPRIRRAPVAATAAPRPPERERPYLDIFAEEVKRDPAQVLADLATRFRKD
;
A
#
# COMPACT_ATOMS: atom_id res chain seq x y z
N MET A 1 -19.36 -11.28 39.80
CA MET A 1 -19.95 -9.94 39.68
C MET A 1 -18.79 -8.97 39.74
N PRO A 2 -18.27 -8.55 38.58
CA PRO A 2 -17.19 -7.59 38.50
C PRO A 2 -17.59 -6.24 39.13
N GLU A 3 -16.60 -5.46 39.54
CA GLU A 3 -16.83 -4.09 40.01
C GLU A 3 -17.11 -3.16 38.83
N ARG A 4 -18.02 -2.19 38.97
CA ARG A 4 -18.36 -1.28 37.88
C ARG A 4 -17.23 -0.29 37.63
N ILE A 5 -16.70 -0.24 36.41
CA ILE A 5 -15.55 0.58 36.00
C ILE A 5 -15.95 1.72 35.06
N SER A 6 -15.06 2.71 34.90
CA SER A 6 -15.20 3.74 33.87
C SER A 6 -14.78 3.19 32.50
N LEU A 7 -15.25 3.82 31.42
CA LEU A 7 -14.79 3.50 30.05
C LEU A 7 -13.26 3.58 29.92
N ALA A 8 -12.62 4.55 30.58
CA ALA A 8 -11.15 4.65 30.61
C ALA A 8 -10.48 3.48 31.35
N GLY A 9 -11.09 2.97 32.42
CA GLY A 9 -10.63 1.76 33.11
C GLY A 9 -10.76 0.53 32.22
N PHE A 10 -11.89 0.37 31.53
CA PHE A 10 -12.12 -0.74 30.61
C PHE A 10 -11.16 -0.69 29.40
N GLN A 11 -10.91 0.49 28.84
CA GLN A 11 -9.91 0.68 27.79
C GLN A 11 -8.51 0.31 28.28
N SER A 12 -8.15 0.67 29.51
CA SER A 12 -6.87 0.25 30.11
C SER A 12 -6.75 -1.27 30.28
N MET A 13 -7.85 -1.99 30.52
CA MET A 13 -7.84 -3.47 30.53
C MET A 13 -7.63 -4.05 29.12
N LEU A 14 -8.25 -3.45 28.11
CA LEU A 14 -8.09 -3.86 26.70
C LEU A 14 -6.66 -3.60 26.17
N ASP A 15 -6.01 -2.52 26.62
CA ASP A 15 -4.66 -2.17 26.22
C ASP A 15 -3.56 -2.93 27.00
N ASP A 16 -3.88 -3.52 28.16
CA ASP A 16 -2.94 -4.33 28.95
C ASP A 16 -2.89 -5.80 28.44
N PRO A 17 -1.76 -6.27 27.88
CA PRO A 17 -1.63 -7.62 27.34
C PRO A 17 -1.48 -8.71 28.42
N SER A 18 -1.39 -8.33 29.70
CA SER A 18 -1.29 -9.26 30.85
C SER A 18 -2.66 -9.59 31.47
N VAL A 19 -3.68 -8.76 31.24
CA VAL A 19 -5.07 -9.04 31.63
C VAL A 19 -5.63 -10.18 30.75
N PRO A 20 -6.19 -11.26 31.32
CA PRO A 20 -6.80 -12.34 30.55
C PRO A 20 -8.03 -11.88 29.75
N ASP A 21 -8.23 -12.44 28.56
CA ASP A 21 -9.41 -12.11 27.73
C ASP A 21 -10.72 -12.57 28.39
N SER A 22 -10.68 -13.61 29.23
CA SER A 22 -11.79 -14.06 30.08
C SER A 22 -12.17 -13.10 31.21
N GLU A 23 -11.26 -12.24 31.68
CA GLU A 23 -11.58 -11.17 32.65
C GLU A 23 -12.28 -9.99 31.95
N ILE A 24 -11.84 -9.68 30.73
CA ILE A 24 -12.45 -8.64 29.88
C ILE A 24 -13.86 -9.07 29.41
N ALA A 25 -14.06 -10.37 29.16
CA ALA A 25 -15.35 -10.95 28.80
C ALA A 25 -16.46 -10.69 29.84
N GLU A 26 -16.13 -10.56 31.15
CA GLU A 26 -17.13 -10.23 32.17
C GLU A 26 -17.75 -8.83 32.00
N TYR A 27 -17.09 -7.93 31.26
CA TYR A 27 -17.53 -6.56 30.99
C TYR A 27 -18.16 -6.39 29.59
N LEU A 28 -18.32 -7.48 28.84
CA LEU A 28 -18.79 -7.47 27.45
C LEU A 28 -20.19 -8.07 27.30
N LYS A 29 -20.92 -7.54 26.31
CA LYS A 29 -22.23 -8.04 25.89
C LYS A 29 -22.26 -8.20 24.38
N ALA A 30 -22.82 -9.32 23.90
CA ALA A 30 -23.00 -9.56 22.47
C ALA A 30 -23.93 -8.51 21.84
N GLU A 31 -23.55 -7.97 20.69
CA GLU A 31 -24.38 -7.03 19.94
C GLU A 31 -25.38 -7.78 19.05
N SER A 32 -26.67 -7.59 19.29
CA SER A 32 -27.73 -8.28 18.56
C SER A 32 -27.81 -7.82 17.09
N GLY A 33 -27.54 -8.73 16.15
CA GLY A 33 -27.78 -8.52 14.72
C GLY A 33 -26.54 -8.24 13.87
N VAL A 34 -25.34 -8.31 14.46
CA VAL A 34 -24.08 -8.36 13.70
C VAL A 34 -23.78 -9.82 13.30
N GLY A 35 -23.06 -10.04 12.19
CA GLY A 35 -23.03 -11.32 11.48
C GLY A 35 -22.58 -12.52 12.33
N ALA A 36 -23.33 -13.63 12.26
CA ALA A 36 -23.15 -14.80 13.13
C ALA A 36 -21.77 -15.51 13.03
N PHE A 37 -20.97 -15.18 12.01
CA PHE A 37 -19.62 -15.71 11.81
C PHE A 37 -18.51 -14.78 12.35
N ASP A 38 -18.79 -13.47 12.52
CA ASP A 38 -17.88 -12.47 13.10
C ASP A 38 -18.58 -11.82 14.31
N PRO A 39 -18.63 -12.52 15.47
CA PRO A 39 -19.40 -12.05 16.61
C PRO A 39 -18.79 -10.77 17.19
N VAL A 40 -19.64 -9.77 17.32
CA VAL A 40 -19.30 -8.44 17.84
C VAL A 40 -19.86 -8.23 19.23
N PHE A 41 -19.08 -7.55 20.05
CA PHE A 41 -19.32 -7.26 21.45
C PHE A 41 -19.23 -5.77 21.71
N VAL A 42 -20.01 -5.30 22.68
CA VAL A 42 -19.99 -3.93 23.19
C VAL A 42 -19.78 -3.95 24.71
N PRO A 43 -19.19 -2.90 25.32
CA PRO A 43 -19.12 -2.80 26.78
C PRO A 43 -20.53 -2.88 27.39
N ASP A 44 -20.73 -3.72 28.41
CA ASP A 44 -22.02 -3.78 29.10
C ASP A 44 -22.24 -2.45 29.87
N PRO A 45 -23.28 -1.66 29.56
CA PRO A 45 -23.50 -0.34 30.19
C PRO A 45 -23.85 -0.43 31.70
N GLU A 46 -24.19 -1.60 32.21
CA GLU A 46 -24.36 -1.84 33.65
C GLU A 46 -23.00 -1.94 34.38
N LEU A 47 -21.95 -2.41 33.69
CA LEU A 47 -20.61 -2.67 34.24
C LEU A 47 -19.54 -1.67 33.80
N VAL A 48 -19.74 -0.98 32.68
CA VAL A 48 -18.83 0.04 32.14
C VAL A 48 -19.59 1.37 31.98
N ASP A 49 -19.10 2.44 32.60
CA ASP A 49 -19.69 3.78 32.44
C ASP A 49 -19.24 4.44 31.12
N THR A 50 -20.05 4.25 30.07
CA THR A 50 -19.83 4.73 28.70
C THR A 50 -20.35 6.15 28.41
N GLY A 51 -20.87 6.85 29.43
CA GLY A 51 -21.43 8.20 29.27
C GLY A 51 -22.67 8.26 28.34
N ARG A 52 -22.99 9.48 27.87
CA ARG A 52 -24.13 9.72 26.96
C ARG A 52 -23.77 9.81 25.47
N GLU A 53 -22.51 10.03 25.13
CA GLU A 53 -22.07 10.28 23.74
C GLU A 53 -21.23 9.14 23.13
N GLU A 54 -20.71 8.19 23.92
CA GLU A 54 -19.71 7.20 23.47
C GLU A 54 -20.21 5.74 23.52
N ARG A 55 -21.49 5.51 23.21
CA ARG A 55 -22.11 4.16 23.15
C ARG A 55 -21.72 3.33 21.90
N GLY A 56 -20.64 3.67 21.22
CA GLY A 56 -20.28 3.13 19.90
C GLY A 56 -19.03 2.26 19.87
N MET A 57 -18.54 1.78 21.01
CA MET A 57 -17.31 0.99 21.08
C MET A 57 -17.56 -0.47 20.69
N VAL A 58 -17.33 -0.77 19.41
CA VAL A 58 -17.47 -2.08 18.77
C VAL A 58 -16.20 -2.91 18.96
N ILE A 59 -16.32 -4.08 19.57
CA ILE A 59 -15.22 -5.02 19.88
C ILE A 59 -15.45 -6.33 19.12
N GLY A 60 -14.42 -6.79 18.40
CA GLY A 60 -14.48 -8.02 17.62
C GLY A 60 -13.09 -8.47 17.19
N ASN A 61 -13.02 -9.22 16.09
CA ASN A 61 -11.79 -9.82 15.54
C ASN A 61 -10.54 -8.91 15.61
N ARG A 62 -10.64 -7.65 15.16
CA ARG A 62 -9.52 -6.69 15.14
C ARG A 62 -8.87 -6.49 16.52
N ILE A 63 -9.67 -6.35 17.57
CA ILE A 63 -9.18 -6.05 18.92
C ILE A 63 -8.62 -7.32 19.58
N CYS A 64 -9.28 -8.47 19.41
CA CYS A 64 -8.77 -9.75 19.88
C CYS A 64 -7.41 -10.08 19.22
N ARG A 65 -7.29 -9.94 17.89
CA ARG A 65 -6.02 -10.15 17.16
C ARG A 65 -4.92 -9.19 17.61
N GLN A 66 -5.25 -7.91 17.81
CA GLN A 66 -4.32 -6.91 18.35
C GLN A 66 -3.80 -7.30 19.73
N ARG A 67 -4.69 -7.76 20.63
CA ARG A 67 -4.32 -8.23 21.97
C ARG A 67 -3.47 -9.49 21.95
N ARG A 68 -3.79 -10.50 21.13
CA ARG A 68 -2.93 -11.70 20.97
C ARG A 68 -1.53 -11.35 20.45
N ARG A 69 -1.41 -10.48 19.43
CA ARG A 69 -0.10 -9.98 18.96
C ARG A 69 0.63 -9.16 20.02
N ALA A 70 -0.08 -8.36 20.83
CA ALA A 70 0.52 -7.64 21.97
C ALA A 70 1.02 -8.60 23.06
N ARG A 71 0.26 -9.66 23.40
CA ARG A 71 0.60 -10.72 24.35
C ARG A 71 1.83 -11.51 23.90
N PHE A 72 1.91 -11.89 22.62
CA PHE A 72 3.11 -12.49 22.01
C PHE A 72 4.36 -11.63 22.24
N TRP A 73 4.32 -10.35 21.87
CA TRP A 73 5.45 -9.44 22.01
C TRP A 73 5.79 -9.13 23.48
N TRP A 74 4.78 -9.03 24.35
CA TRP A 74 4.96 -8.85 25.78
C TRP A 74 5.66 -10.06 26.42
N ARG A 75 5.23 -11.29 26.14
CA ARG A 75 5.87 -12.52 26.65
C ARG A 75 7.32 -12.64 26.16
N ARG A 76 7.57 -12.40 24.87
CA ARG A 76 8.93 -12.44 24.29
C ARG A 76 9.87 -11.39 24.91
N ARG A 77 9.39 -10.17 25.16
CA ARG A 77 10.16 -9.11 25.86
C ARG A 77 10.44 -9.42 27.32
N ASN A 78 9.56 -10.17 27.99
CA ASN A 78 9.75 -10.64 29.37
C ASN A 78 10.59 -11.93 29.46
N GLY A 79 11.25 -12.36 28.37
CA GLY A 79 12.18 -13.49 28.38
C GLY A 79 11.54 -14.87 28.40
N VAL A 80 10.27 -15.00 27.97
CA VAL A 80 9.63 -16.30 27.76
C VAL A 80 10.29 -16.99 26.56
N ASP A 81 11.03 -18.07 26.83
CA ASP A 81 11.70 -18.90 25.83
C ASP A 81 10.87 -20.17 25.54
N LEU A 82 9.94 -20.05 24.60
CA LEU A 82 9.08 -21.15 24.11
C LEU A 82 9.07 -21.14 22.57
N PRO A 83 8.82 -22.29 21.91
CA PRO A 83 8.82 -22.36 20.45
C PRO A 83 7.74 -21.46 19.85
N VAL A 84 8.08 -20.72 18.80
CA VAL A 84 7.12 -19.85 18.09
C VAL A 84 6.27 -20.69 17.14
N ILE A 85 4.96 -20.53 17.19
CA ILE A 85 4.03 -21.07 16.19
C ILE A 85 3.32 -19.91 15.49
N VAL A 86 3.15 -20.03 14.17
CA VAL A 86 2.35 -19.08 13.39
C VAL A 86 1.01 -19.75 13.08
N THR A 87 -0.10 -19.05 13.35
CA THR A 87 -1.45 -19.62 13.23
C THR A 87 -2.32 -18.76 12.31
N GLU A 88 -2.88 -19.39 11.28
CA GLU A 88 -3.89 -18.81 10.38
C GLU A 88 -5.19 -19.59 10.54
N GLY A 89 -6.34 -18.94 10.57
CA GLY A 89 -7.59 -19.70 10.68
C GLY A 89 -8.86 -18.96 11.04
N ASP A 90 -9.94 -19.71 10.96
CA ASP A 90 -11.32 -19.34 11.31
C ASP A 90 -11.57 -19.25 12.84
N SER A 91 -12.85 -19.27 13.23
CA SER A 91 -13.31 -19.15 14.62
C SER A 91 -12.86 -20.26 15.57
N TRP A 92 -12.28 -21.37 15.07
CA TRP A 92 -11.64 -22.37 15.93
C TRP A 92 -10.22 -21.95 16.38
N PHE A 93 -9.59 -21.02 15.66
CA PHE A 93 -8.28 -20.44 15.98
C PHE A 93 -8.36 -18.96 16.38
N GLN A 94 -9.47 -18.27 16.13
CA GLN A 94 -9.71 -16.93 16.68
C GLN A 94 -11.20 -16.67 16.99
N PHE A 95 -11.68 -17.13 18.16
CA PHE A 95 -12.96 -16.72 18.72
C PHE A 95 -12.79 -15.45 19.57
N PRO A 96 -13.55 -14.35 19.36
CA PRO A 96 -13.37 -13.14 20.15
C PRO A 96 -13.96 -13.25 21.57
N PHE A 97 -13.09 -13.16 22.59
CA PHE A 97 -13.35 -12.98 24.03
C PHE A 97 -14.22 -14.01 24.79
N LEU A 98 -15.38 -14.43 24.29
CA LEU A 98 -16.32 -15.26 25.07
C LEU A 98 -15.93 -16.74 25.20
N ILE A 99 -15.05 -17.24 24.32
CA ILE A 99 -14.59 -18.62 24.31
C ILE A 99 -13.07 -18.59 24.16
N GLU A 100 -12.37 -19.31 25.04
CA GLU A 100 -10.93 -19.56 24.89
C GLU A 100 -10.79 -20.67 23.84
N ASP A 101 -10.14 -20.37 22.71
CA ASP A 101 -10.07 -21.27 21.57
C ASP A 101 -8.79 -22.15 21.58
N VAL A 102 -8.56 -22.90 20.50
CA VAL A 102 -7.40 -23.79 20.39
C VAL A 102 -6.08 -23.03 20.57
N VAL A 103 -5.98 -21.80 20.05
CA VAL A 103 -4.75 -21.00 20.10
C VAL A 103 -4.52 -20.41 21.49
N ASP A 104 -5.56 -19.96 22.18
CA ASP A 104 -5.43 -19.50 23.58
C ASP A 104 -4.95 -20.64 24.50
N HIS A 105 -5.47 -21.85 24.32
CA HIS A 105 -5.01 -23.02 25.09
C HIS A 105 -3.60 -23.51 24.69
N LEU A 106 -3.16 -23.28 23.45
CA LEU A 106 -1.77 -23.54 23.02
C LEU A 106 -0.76 -22.49 23.53
N ASP A 107 -1.20 -21.25 23.79
CA ASP A 107 -0.34 -20.14 24.24
C ASP A 107 0.41 -20.48 25.56
N ALA A 108 -0.13 -21.37 26.40
CA ALA A 108 0.59 -21.86 27.58
C ALA A 108 1.92 -22.59 27.26
N GLY A 109 1.98 -23.32 26.14
CA GLY A 109 3.13 -24.14 25.73
C GLY A 109 3.99 -23.56 24.59
N TYR A 110 3.46 -22.56 23.88
CA TYR A 110 4.08 -21.97 22.68
C TYR A 110 3.96 -20.44 22.71
N LEU A 111 4.76 -19.75 21.87
CA LEU A 111 4.52 -18.33 21.56
C LEU A 111 3.70 -18.25 20.26
N ALA A 112 2.39 -18.03 20.38
CA ALA A 112 1.50 -18.00 19.21
C ALA A 112 1.46 -16.61 18.55
N TYR A 113 1.85 -16.54 17.27
CA TYR A 113 1.66 -15.36 16.42
C TYR A 113 0.44 -15.58 15.52
N SER A 114 -0.69 -14.95 15.87
CA SER A 114 -1.97 -15.14 15.18
C SER A 114 -2.21 -14.18 14.02
N CYS A 115 -2.66 -14.73 12.89
CA CYS A 115 -3.22 -14.01 11.74
C CYS A 115 -4.74 -14.15 11.60
N GLY A 116 -5.33 -15.20 12.18
CA GLY A 116 -6.71 -15.61 11.90
C GLY A 116 -7.81 -14.58 12.19
N ALA A 117 -9.04 -14.97 11.86
CA ALA A 117 -10.26 -14.23 12.13
C ALA A 117 -11.49 -15.16 12.17
N ALA A 118 -12.38 -14.98 13.15
CA ALA A 118 -13.70 -15.61 13.13
C ALA A 118 -14.43 -15.26 11.82
N GLY A 119 -15.00 -16.28 11.18
CA GLY A 119 -15.78 -16.13 9.95
C GLY A 119 -14.97 -16.06 8.66
N ASP A 120 -13.64 -16.13 8.72
CA ASP A 120 -12.81 -16.14 7.51
C ASP A 120 -12.96 -17.44 6.71
N THR A 121 -12.85 -17.35 5.39
CA THR A 121 -12.96 -18.51 4.47
C THR A 121 -11.59 -19.01 4.07
N ALA A 122 -11.46 -20.30 3.76
CA ALA A 122 -10.23 -20.86 3.19
C ALA A 122 -9.81 -20.10 1.93
N ARG A 123 -10.79 -19.65 1.13
CA ARG A 123 -10.52 -18.84 -0.05
C ARG A 123 -9.82 -17.51 0.29
N ASN A 124 -10.36 -16.75 1.24
CA ASN A 124 -9.80 -15.44 1.58
C ASN A 124 -8.45 -15.55 2.29
N MET A 125 -8.30 -16.47 3.25
CA MET A 125 -7.02 -16.74 3.93
C MET A 125 -5.88 -17.17 2.99
N ILE A 126 -6.19 -17.75 1.82
CA ILE A 126 -5.19 -18.39 0.95
C ILE A 126 -4.95 -17.63 -0.36
N PHE A 127 -5.99 -17.07 -0.97
CA PHE A 127 -5.92 -16.46 -2.30
C PHE A 127 -6.16 -14.95 -2.30
N ASP A 128 -7.16 -14.48 -1.56
CA ASP A 128 -7.62 -13.08 -1.68
C ASP A 128 -6.87 -12.14 -0.71
N ALA A 129 -6.49 -12.62 0.50
CA ALA A 129 -5.76 -11.86 1.52
C ALA A 129 -4.77 -12.72 2.38
N PRO A 130 -3.76 -13.40 1.79
CA PRO A 130 -2.87 -14.30 2.54
C PRO A 130 -1.89 -13.58 3.50
N GLU A 131 -2.24 -13.48 4.78
CA GLU A 131 -1.36 -12.92 5.83
C GLU A 131 -0.26 -13.91 6.28
N TYR A 132 -0.53 -15.22 6.30
CA TYR A 132 0.38 -16.25 6.83
C TYR A 132 1.82 -16.18 6.33
N MET A 133 2.07 -15.93 5.04
CA MET A 133 3.45 -15.82 4.52
C MET A 133 4.20 -14.62 5.09
N SER A 134 3.51 -13.51 5.37
CA SER A 134 4.14 -12.32 5.98
C SER A 134 4.48 -12.57 7.45
N ALA A 135 3.61 -13.29 8.18
CA ALA A 135 3.90 -13.69 9.56
C ALA A 135 5.01 -14.74 9.64
N LEU A 136 5.08 -15.68 8.69
CA LEU A 136 6.19 -16.63 8.58
C LEU A 136 7.52 -15.92 8.28
N ASP A 137 7.53 -14.91 7.40
CA ASP A 137 8.71 -14.08 7.15
C ASP A 137 9.17 -13.31 8.40
N GLU A 138 8.23 -12.66 9.10
CA GLU A 138 8.51 -11.91 10.34
C GLU A 138 9.06 -12.82 11.46
N GLN A 139 8.57 -14.07 11.56
CA GLN A 139 9.01 -15.04 12.56
C GLN A 139 10.05 -16.06 12.05
N ALA A 140 10.63 -15.84 10.86
CA ALA A 140 11.40 -16.87 10.12
C ALA A 140 12.57 -17.50 10.88
N LYS A 141 13.14 -16.76 11.85
CA LYS A 141 14.28 -17.21 12.68
C LYS A 141 13.89 -18.27 13.71
N ASP A 142 12.72 -18.12 14.32
CA ASP A 142 12.33 -18.82 15.54
C ASP A 142 11.09 -19.71 15.36
N VAL A 143 10.39 -19.58 14.22
CA VAL A 143 9.21 -20.41 13.91
C VAL A 143 9.54 -21.90 13.92
N ALA A 144 8.67 -22.65 14.60
CA ALA A 144 8.77 -24.08 14.85
C ALA A 144 7.68 -24.90 14.14
N ALA A 145 6.50 -24.31 13.92
CA ALA A 145 5.42 -24.88 13.12
C ALA A 145 4.48 -23.79 12.57
N PHE A 146 3.78 -24.12 11.50
CA PHE A 146 2.64 -23.36 10.98
C PHE A 146 1.35 -24.18 11.17
N LEU A 147 0.26 -23.56 11.62
CA LEU A 147 -1.04 -24.21 11.82
C LEU A 147 -2.10 -23.50 10.98
N LEU A 148 -3.01 -24.26 10.34
CA LEU A 148 -4.12 -23.74 9.54
C LEU A 148 -5.49 -24.35 9.92
N SER A 149 -6.49 -23.52 10.19
CA SER A 149 -7.91 -23.89 10.40
C SER A 149 -8.80 -23.29 9.31
N ALA A 150 -9.18 -24.07 8.28
CA ALA A 150 -9.77 -23.50 7.06
C ALA A 150 -10.65 -24.46 6.24
N ALA A 151 -11.89 -24.71 6.66
CA ALA A 151 -12.91 -25.35 5.80
C ALA A 151 -14.38 -25.12 6.22
N GLY A 152 -14.66 -24.65 7.44
CA GLY A 152 -16.00 -24.59 8.00
C GLY A 152 -16.89 -23.63 7.24
N ASN A 153 -16.46 -22.37 7.12
CA ASN A 153 -17.22 -21.31 6.47
C ASN A 153 -17.43 -21.56 4.97
N ASP A 154 -16.54 -22.30 4.31
CA ASP A 154 -16.68 -22.72 2.91
C ASP A 154 -17.77 -23.81 2.70
N VAL A 155 -18.18 -24.52 3.77
CA VAL A 155 -19.21 -25.58 3.76
C VAL A 155 -20.54 -25.12 4.38
N ILE A 156 -20.51 -24.28 5.41
CA ILE A 156 -21.71 -23.84 6.17
C ILE A 156 -22.04 -22.36 5.98
N GLY A 157 -21.12 -21.55 5.44
CA GLY A 157 -21.35 -20.14 5.15
C GLY A 157 -22.35 -19.92 4.03
N ALA A 158 -22.94 -18.72 3.99
CA ALA A 158 -23.85 -18.30 2.94
C ALA A 158 -23.09 -17.79 1.70
N ASP A 159 -23.59 -18.10 0.50
CA ASP A 159 -23.10 -17.50 -0.73
C ASP A 159 -23.60 -16.04 -0.92
N GLU A 160 -23.17 -15.39 -2.01
CA GLU A 160 -23.50 -14.01 -2.35
C GLU A 160 -25.01 -13.68 -2.36
N ASN A 161 -25.89 -14.70 -2.44
CA ASN A 161 -27.34 -14.55 -2.43
C ASN A 161 -27.96 -14.85 -1.05
N GLY A 162 -27.14 -15.08 -0.02
CA GLY A 162 -27.58 -15.43 1.33
C GLY A 162 -27.96 -16.90 1.50
N VAL A 163 -27.63 -17.79 0.56
CA VAL A 163 -27.97 -19.23 0.62
C VAL A 163 -26.81 -20.03 1.24
N PRO A 164 -27.01 -20.75 2.36
CA PRO A 164 -25.97 -21.59 2.97
C PRO A 164 -25.43 -22.64 1.99
N ALA A 165 -24.11 -22.82 1.90
CA ALA A 165 -23.50 -23.81 1.00
C ALA A 165 -23.98 -25.24 1.30
N LEU A 166 -24.24 -25.55 2.58
CA LEU A 166 -24.87 -26.78 3.06
C LEU A 166 -26.22 -27.08 2.38
N GLU A 167 -27.00 -26.05 2.03
CA GLU A 167 -28.26 -26.23 1.30
C GLU A 167 -28.09 -26.72 -0.15
N ARG A 168 -26.92 -26.51 -0.76
CA ARG A 168 -26.59 -26.99 -2.12
C ARG A 168 -25.98 -28.40 -2.06
N ILE A 169 -25.24 -28.67 -0.99
CA ILE A 169 -24.65 -29.97 -0.65
C ILE A 169 -25.73 -30.99 -0.24
N LEU A 170 -26.93 -30.55 0.19
CA LEU A 170 -28.03 -31.44 0.57
C LEU A 170 -29.19 -31.45 -0.44
N HIS A 171 -29.59 -32.66 -0.83
CA HIS A 171 -30.85 -32.90 -1.52
C HIS A 171 -32.03 -32.83 -0.55
N ARG A 172 -33.14 -32.24 -0.99
CA ARG A 172 -34.41 -32.25 -0.23
C ARG A 172 -34.87 -33.69 0.07
N ARG A 173 -35.37 -33.94 1.29
CA ARG A 173 -35.88 -35.24 1.75
C ARG A 173 -37.27 -35.55 1.17
N SER A 174 -37.34 -35.75 -0.14
CA SER A 174 -38.60 -36.07 -0.85
C SER A 174 -39.19 -37.45 -0.53
N ASP A 175 -38.48 -38.31 0.19
CA ASP A 175 -38.93 -39.61 0.69
C ASP A 175 -38.27 -39.85 2.06
N ALA A 176 -39.07 -40.26 3.05
CA ALA A 176 -38.62 -40.57 4.39
C ALA A 176 -37.57 -41.71 4.44
N LYS A 177 -37.54 -42.58 3.41
CA LYS A 177 -36.63 -43.74 3.30
C LYS A 177 -35.21 -43.43 2.82
N ARG A 178 -34.90 -42.19 2.41
CA ARG A 178 -33.53 -41.84 1.98
C ARG A 178 -32.56 -41.90 3.15
N THR A 179 -31.43 -42.59 2.95
CA THR A 179 -30.32 -42.61 3.92
C THR A 179 -29.50 -41.31 3.84
N ALA A 180 -28.70 -41.01 4.87
CA ALA A 180 -27.83 -39.83 4.87
C ALA A 180 -26.94 -39.76 3.61
N HIS A 181 -26.34 -40.89 3.22
CA HIS A 181 -25.53 -41.03 2.00
C HIS A 181 -26.27 -40.69 0.68
N GLN A 182 -27.60 -40.77 0.66
CA GLN A 182 -28.44 -40.43 -0.50
C GLN A 182 -28.99 -38.99 -0.44
N LEU A 183 -28.88 -38.33 0.72
CA LEU A 183 -29.23 -36.92 0.91
C LEU A 183 -28.03 -36.01 0.62
N VAL A 184 -26.80 -36.48 0.80
CA VAL A 184 -25.59 -35.76 0.37
C VAL A 184 -25.45 -35.77 -1.15
N ASN A 185 -25.52 -34.57 -1.75
CA ASN A 185 -25.25 -34.30 -3.16
C ASN A 185 -23.74 -34.40 -3.43
N LYS A 186 -23.28 -35.62 -3.74
CA LYS A 186 -21.85 -35.91 -3.95
C LYS A 186 -21.19 -35.04 -5.02
N THR A 187 -21.93 -34.60 -6.05
CA THR A 187 -21.38 -33.73 -7.10
C THR A 187 -21.00 -32.37 -6.54
N GLU A 188 -21.86 -31.77 -5.71
CA GLU A 188 -21.60 -30.46 -5.11
C GLU A 188 -20.59 -30.57 -3.95
N LEU A 189 -20.67 -31.64 -3.14
CA LEU A 189 -19.65 -31.90 -2.11
C LEU A 189 -18.24 -32.01 -2.73
N ASN A 190 -18.08 -32.81 -3.79
CA ASN A 190 -16.80 -32.96 -4.47
C ASN A 190 -16.32 -31.64 -5.09
N ARG A 191 -17.23 -30.76 -5.52
CA ARG A 191 -16.88 -29.43 -6.03
C ARG A 191 -16.30 -28.54 -4.94
N VAL A 192 -16.93 -28.52 -3.76
CA VAL A 192 -16.44 -27.74 -2.59
C VAL A 192 -15.11 -28.30 -2.09
N LEU A 193 -15.00 -29.63 -1.93
CA LEU A 193 -13.76 -30.29 -1.52
C LEU A 193 -12.62 -30.07 -2.52
N ALA A 194 -12.89 -30.02 -3.83
CA ALA A 194 -11.86 -29.72 -4.84
C ALA A 194 -11.31 -28.29 -4.71
N ALA A 195 -12.18 -27.31 -4.43
CA ALA A 195 -11.76 -25.91 -4.20
C ALA A 195 -10.96 -25.76 -2.90
N LEU A 196 -11.38 -26.44 -1.82
CA LEU A 196 -10.62 -26.51 -0.57
C LEU A 196 -9.24 -27.16 -0.79
N ARG A 197 -9.19 -28.27 -1.53
CA ARG A 197 -7.94 -28.99 -1.84
C ARG A 197 -6.93 -28.10 -2.57
N GLU A 198 -7.38 -27.32 -3.57
CA GLU A 198 -6.53 -26.34 -4.26
C GLU A 198 -5.99 -25.26 -3.31
N GLY A 199 -6.78 -24.85 -2.31
CA GLY A 199 -6.35 -23.96 -1.23
C GLY A 199 -5.23 -24.57 -0.39
N TYR A 200 -5.49 -25.73 0.23
CA TYR A 200 -4.50 -26.41 1.08
C TYR A 200 -3.20 -26.75 0.31
N GLU A 201 -3.29 -27.24 -0.93
CA GLU A 201 -2.11 -27.46 -1.79
C GLU A 201 -1.37 -26.15 -2.13
N THR A 202 -2.10 -25.04 -2.28
CA THR A 202 -1.48 -23.72 -2.48
C THR A 202 -0.69 -23.27 -1.25
N VAL A 203 -1.20 -23.47 -0.04
CA VAL A 203 -0.50 -23.16 1.22
C VAL A 203 0.79 -23.97 1.36
N VAL A 204 0.74 -25.28 1.09
CA VAL A 204 1.97 -26.10 1.08
C VAL A 204 2.95 -25.55 0.05
N ARG A 205 2.50 -25.31 -1.18
CA ARG A 205 3.35 -24.80 -2.29
C ARG A 205 3.97 -23.43 -1.99
N THR A 206 3.24 -22.49 -1.42
CA THR A 206 3.77 -21.14 -1.09
C THR A 206 4.79 -21.20 0.02
N ILE A 207 4.52 -21.95 1.10
CA ILE A 207 5.46 -22.14 2.20
C ILE A 207 6.73 -22.85 1.71
N ARG A 208 6.60 -23.94 0.93
CA ARG A 208 7.74 -24.69 0.38
C ARG A 208 8.52 -23.96 -0.71
N SER A 209 7.95 -22.90 -1.32
CA SER A 209 8.69 -22.07 -2.28
C SER A 209 9.80 -21.24 -1.63
N ASP A 210 9.72 -21.02 -0.30
CA ASP A 210 10.78 -20.39 0.48
C ASP A 210 11.71 -21.44 1.09
N ALA A 211 12.99 -21.36 0.77
CA ALA A 211 14.01 -22.29 1.25
C ALA A 211 14.13 -22.33 2.80
N ARG A 212 13.72 -21.26 3.50
CA ARG A 212 13.72 -21.19 4.97
C ARG A 212 12.66 -22.12 5.58
N PHE A 213 11.57 -22.40 4.86
CA PHE A 213 10.43 -23.19 5.33
C PHE A 213 10.27 -24.54 4.62
N ALA A 214 11.27 -24.96 3.84
CA ALA A 214 11.27 -26.22 3.09
C ALA A 214 10.98 -27.47 3.96
N ASN A 215 11.37 -27.45 5.25
CA ASN A 215 11.09 -28.51 6.22
C ASN A 215 10.25 -28.02 7.41
N LEU A 216 9.54 -26.89 7.29
CA LEU A 216 8.70 -26.38 8.38
C LEU A 216 7.48 -27.30 8.58
N PRO A 217 7.22 -27.84 9.78
CA PRO A 217 6.00 -28.59 10.05
C PRO A 217 4.77 -27.74 9.79
N ILE A 218 3.87 -28.22 8.94
CA ILE A 218 2.57 -27.63 8.63
C ILE A 218 1.51 -28.53 9.23
N LEU A 219 0.66 -27.98 10.10
CA LEU A 219 -0.42 -28.71 10.76
C LEU A 219 -1.76 -28.25 10.20
N PHE A 220 -2.50 -29.18 9.61
CA PHE A 220 -3.89 -29.03 9.20
C PHE A 220 -4.79 -29.77 10.19
N HIS A 221 -6.06 -29.36 10.29
CA HIS A 221 -7.08 -30.14 10.99
C HIS A 221 -8.42 -29.98 10.29
N GLY A 222 -9.32 -30.95 10.50
CA GLY A 222 -10.74 -30.80 10.22
C GLY A 222 -11.50 -30.59 11.53
N TYR A 223 -12.82 -30.49 11.47
CA TYR A 223 -13.64 -30.29 12.68
C TYR A 223 -14.02 -31.62 13.35
N ASP A 224 -14.59 -31.56 14.54
CA ASP A 224 -15.21 -32.73 15.18
C ASP A 224 -16.65 -32.92 14.66
N TYR A 225 -17.29 -34.05 15.01
CA TYR A 225 -18.66 -34.37 14.67
C TYR A 225 -19.65 -33.47 15.41
N ALA A 226 -19.87 -32.27 14.85
CA ALA A 226 -20.82 -31.28 15.30
C ALA A 226 -22.23 -31.85 15.49
N LEU A 227 -23.00 -31.22 16.37
CA LEU A 227 -24.33 -31.68 16.76
C LEU A 227 -25.38 -30.64 16.32
N PRO A 228 -26.03 -30.80 15.14
CA PRO A 228 -27.04 -29.87 14.65
C PRO A 228 -28.19 -29.68 15.64
N PHE A 229 -28.68 -28.46 15.79
CA PHE A 229 -29.76 -28.12 16.70
C PHE A 229 -31.14 -28.40 16.08
N PRO A 230 -32.10 -29.00 16.82
CA PRO A 230 -31.93 -29.54 18.16
C PRO A 230 -31.32 -30.95 18.10
N ALA A 231 -30.26 -31.19 18.89
CA ALA A 231 -29.61 -32.50 18.99
C ALA A 231 -30.45 -33.53 19.78
N GLY A 232 -31.61 -33.13 20.29
CA GLY A 232 -32.57 -33.97 21.00
C GLY A 232 -33.71 -33.14 21.61
N ALA A 233 -34.69 -33.79 22.23
CA ALA A 233 -35.91 -33.16 22.72
C ALA A 233 -35.73 -32.11 23.85
N ARG A 234 -34.51 -31.95 24.38
CA ARG A 234 -34.12 -30.94 25.38
C ARG A 234 -32.68 -30.48 25.16
N ASP A 235 -32.45 -29.81 24.04
CA ASP A 235 -31.18 -29.15 23.75
C ASP A 235 -31.09 -27.81 24.53
N PRO A 236 -30.10 -27.62 25.41
CA PRO A 236 -30.01 -26.44 26.28
C PRO A 236 -29.21 -25.29 25.68
N ARG A 237 -28.60 -25.44 24.48
CA ARG A 237 -27.75 -24.43 23.86
C ARG A 237 -28.57 -23.19 23.47
N ASP A 238 -28.07 -22.02 23.88
CA ASP A 238 -28.69 -20.71 23.67
C ASP A 238 -27.61 -19.62 23.63
N PRO A 239 -26.75 -19.59 22.58
CA PRO A 239 -25.63 -18.66 22.51
C PRO A 239 -26.12 -17.21 22.41
N PRO A 240 -25.55 -16.25 23.17
CA PRO A 240 -26.03 -14.86 23.18
C PRO A 240 -25.73 -14.08 21.88
N TYR A 241 -24.91 -14.65 20.99
CA TYR A 241 -24.40 -14.03 19.77
C TYR A 241 -25.00 -14.61 18.46
N ALA A 242 -25.82 -15.66 18.52
CA ALA A 242 -26.36 -16.32 17.32
C ALA A 242 -27.73 -16.99 17.56
N GLY A 243 -28.40 -17.39 16.47
CA GLY A 243 -29.56 -18.28 16.55
C GLY A 243 -29.15 -19.70 16.93
N ARG A 244 -30.00 -20.42 17.66
CA ARG A 244 -29.69 -21.79 18.15
C ARG A 244 -29.46 -22.81 17.04
N ASP A 245 -30.10 -22.60 15.90
CA ASP A 245 -30.12 -23.47 14.71
C ASP A 245 -29.51 -22.79 13.47
N HIS A 246 -28.68 -21.76 13.66
CA HIS A 246 -28.29 -20.84 12.59
C HIS A 246 -27.46 -21.48 11.46
N TRP A 247 -26.60 -22.46 11.75
CA TRP A 247 -25.56 -22.94 10.84
C TRP A 247 -25.84 -24.33 10.25
N LEU A 248 -26.43 -25.23 11.03
CA LEU A 248 -26.70 -26.61 10.62
C LEU A 248 -28.20 -26.93 10.68
N GLY A 249 -28.86 -26.56 11.78
CA GLY A 249 -30.26 -26.90 12.04
C GLY A 249 -31.25 -26.32 11.02
N ALA A 250 -31.20 -25.01 10.78
CA ALA A 250 -32.09 -24.32 9.85
C ALA A 250 -31.83 -24.69 8.37
N PRO A 251 -30.58 -24.77 7.88
CA PRO A 251 -30.30 -25.27 6.53
C PRO A 251 -30.77 -26.71 6.29
N MET A 252 -30.65 -27.59 7.29
CA MET A 252 -31.18 -28.96 7.20
C MET A 252 -32.71 -29.00 7.25
N ALA A 253 -33.35 -28.17 8.08
CA ALA A 253 -34.81 -28.00 8.12
C ALA A 253 -35.37 -27.50 6.78
N ALA A 254 -34.69 -26.56 6.10
CA ALA A 254 -35.05 -26.09 4.76
C ALA A 254 -35.06 -27.22 3.70
N LYS A 255 -34.33 -28.32 3.95
CA LYS A 255 -34.32 -29.54 3.12
C LYS A 255 -35.25 -30.64 3.64
N GLU A 256 -36.10 -30.37 4.62
CA GLU A 256 -37.04 -31.33 5.25
C GLU A 256 -36.30 -32.48 5.98
N ILE A 257 -35.10 -32.19 6.49
CA ILE A 257 -34.27 -33.11 7.27
C ILE A 257 -34.35 -32.67 8.74
N ASP A 258 -35.39 -33.12 9.46
CA ASP A 258 -35.66 -32.72 10.86
C ASP A 258 -35.31 -33.79 11.91
N ASP A 259 -34.88 -34.96 11.45
CA ASP A 259 -34.56 -36.11 12.28
C ASP A 259 -33.13 -35.98 12.85
N PRO A 260 -32.93 -35.84 14.18
CA PRO A 260 -31.62 -35.56 14.77
C PRO A 260 -30.56 -36.65 14.51
N GLU A 261 -30.97 -37.92 14.42
CA GLU A 261 -30.07 -39.03 14.11
C GLU A 261 -29.56 -38.90 12.66
N LEU A 262 -30.47 -38.64 11.72
CA LEU A 262 -30.15 -38.42 10.31
C LEU A 262 -29.30 -37.16 10.07
N ARG A 263 -29.56 -36.08 10.81
CA ARG A 263 -28.75 -34.85 10.78
C ARG A 263 -27.31 -35.13 11.21
N ARG A 264 -27.14 -35.93 12.26
CA ARG A 264 -25.82 -36.35 12.75
C ARG A 264 -25.08 -37.23 11.74
N GLU A 265 -25.74 -38.26 11.18
CA GLU A 265 -25.14 -39.10 10.12
C GLU A 265 -24.65 -38.26 8.92
N ILE A 266 -25.38 -37.20 8.56
CA ILE A 266 -24.97 -36.27 7.49
C ILE A 266 -23.70 -35.50 7.88
N VAL A 267 -23.61 -34.97 9.10
CA VAL A 267 -22.39 -34.29 9.58
C VAL A 267 -21.20 -35.25 9.60
N GLU A 268 -21.37 -36.47 10.09
CA GLU A 268 -20.31 -37.49 10.12
C GLU A 268 -19.75 -37.75 8.70
N ILE A 269 -20.61 -37.89 7.68
CA ILE A 269 -20.19 -38.03 6.26
C ILE A 269 -19.42 -36.81 5.74
N LEU A 270 -19.85 -35.59 6.07
CA LEU A 270 -19.21 -34.36 5.59
C LEU A 270 -17.84 -34.15 6.24
N ILE A 271 -17.72 -34.45 7.53
CA ILE A 271 -16.46 -34.38 8.27
C ILE A 271 -15.48 -35.45 7.79
N ASP A 272 -15.91 -36.71 7.65
CA ASP A 272 -15.01 -37.77 7.16
C ASP A 272 -14.51 -37.48 5.74
N ALA A 273 -15.35 -36.98 4.84
CA ALA A 273 -14.93 -36.58 3.50
C ALA A 273 -13.96 -35.37 3.49
N LEU A 274 -14.01 -34.50 4.50
CA LEU A 274 -13.02 -33.44 4.70
C LEU A 274 -11.67 -34.04 5.16
N TYR A 275 -11.68 -34.99 6.10
CA TYR A 275 -10.45 -35.66 6.54
C TYR A 275 -9.79 -36.47 5.41
N ASP A 276 -10.55 -37.25 4.65
CA ASP A 276 -10.04 -37.96 3.46
C ASP A 276 -9.32 -37.00 2.50
N MET A 277 -9.87 -35.78 2.31
CA MET A 277 -9.26 -34.74 1.48
C MET A 277 -7.97 -34.20 2.10
N LEU A 278 -7.97 -33.83 3.38
CA LEU A 278 -6.80 -33.30 4.10
C LEU A 278 -5.65 -34.32 4.16
N GLU A 279 -5.96 -35.59 4.43
CA GLU A 279 -5.00 -36.69 4.42
C GLU A 279 -4.39 -36.84 3.01
N SER A 280 -5.20 -36.77 1.94
CA SER A 280 -4.70 -36.79 0.55
C SER A 280 -3.79 -35.60 0.17
N VAL A 281 -3.83 -34.49 0.90
CA VAL A 281 -2.90 -33.36 0.72
C VAL A 281 -1.63 -33.62 1.54
N ALA A 282 -1.76 -34.10 2.78
CA ALA A 282 -0.62 -34.42 3.64
C ALA A 282 0.27 -35.54 3.05
N GLU A 283 -0.31 -36.51 2.35
CA GLU A 283 0.45 -37.54 1.62
C GLU A 283 1.43 -36.97 0.56
N THR A 284 1.26 -35.72 0.13
CA THR A 284 2.14 -35.08 -0.86
C THR A 284 3.42 -34.48 -0.27
N ASP A 285 3.49 -34.27 1.05
CA ASP A 285 4.63 -33.63 1.73
C ASP A 285 4.83 -34.20 3.15
N GLN A 286 5.98 -34.84 3.38
CA GLN A 286 6.28 -35.55 4.64
C GLN A 286 6.32 -34.68 5.91
N HIS A 287 6.30 -33.34 5.79
CA HIS A 287 6.25 -32.40 6.91
C HIS A 287 4.89 -31.70 7.01
N VAL A 288 3.86 -32.18 6.29
CA VAL A 288 2.46 -31.82 6.50
C VAL A 288 1.80 -32.89 7.36
N HIS A 289 1.07 -32.46 8.38
CA HIS A 289 0.46 -33.35 9.38
C HIS A 289 -1.01 -32.99 9.57
N VAL A 290 -1.90 -33.98 9.49
CA VAL A 290 -3.32 -33.81 9.85
C VAL A 290 -3.48 -34.13 11.34
N VAL A 291 -3.99 -33.18 12.12
CA VAL A 291 -4.38 -33.36 13.51
C VAL A 291 -5.81 -33.90 13.52
N ASP A 292 -5.97 -35.22 13.67
CA ASP A 292 -7.29 -35.83 13.80
C ASP A 292 -7.89 -35.54 15.19
N ILE A 293 -8.97 -34.77 15.20
CA ILE A 293 -9.70 -34.40 16.42
C ILE A 293 -11.06 -35.10 16.54
N ARG A 294 -11.46 -35.94 15.56
CA ARG A 294 -12.77 -36.62 15.55
C ARG A 294 -13.01 -37.41 16.85
N GLY A 295 -14.22 -37.26 17.40
CA GLY A 295 -14.65 -37.91 18.65
C GLY A 295 -14.09 -37.32 19.94
N THR A 296 -13.50 -36.12 19.93
CA THR A 296 -12.96 -35.41 21.10
C THR A 296 -14.04 -34.62 21.88
N LEU A 297 -15.15 -34.28 21.21
CA LEU A 297 -16.32 -33.53 21.70
C LEU A 297 -17.64 -34.36 21.62
N PRO A 298 -17.70 -35.60 22.14
CA PRO A 298 -18.79 -36.53 21.86
C PRO A 298 -20.13 -36.21 22.56
N ARG A 299 -20.19 -35.21 23.45
CA ARG A 299 -21.38 -34.89 24.26
C ARG A 299 -21.90 -33.50 23.95
N LEU A 300 -23.21 -33.31 24.02
CA LEU A 300 -23.87 -32.01 23.80
C LEU A 300 -23.30 -30.86 24.66
N ARG A 301 -22.87 -31.15 25.89
CA ARG A 301 -22.25 -30.17 26.82
C ARG A 301 -20.82 -29.74 26.45
N ASP A 302 -20.22 -30.40 25.48
CA ASP A 302 -18.88 -30.10 24.98
C ASP A 302 -18.92 -28.95 23.94
N TRP A 303 -20.13 -28.53 23.55
CA TRP A 303 -20.42 -27.51 22.54
C TRP A 303 -21.15 -26.31 23.15
N THR A 304 -20.74 -25.11 22.78
CA THR A 304 -21.41 -23.85 23.16
C THR A 304 -22.63 -23.60 22.28
N ASP A 305 -22.48 -23.86 20.97
CA ASP A 305 -23.51 -23.74 19.94
C ASP A 305 -23.48 -24.94 18.98
N GLU A 306 -23.88 -24.80 17.72
CA GLU A 306 -23.86 -25.91 16.75
C GLU A 306 -22.46 -26.34 16.31
N ILE A 307 -21.49 -25.42 16.29
CA ILE A 307 -20.19 -25.59 15.60
C ILE A 307 -18.97 -25.17 16.43
N HIS A 308 -19.15 -24.45 17.54
CA HIS A 308 -18.09 -24.07 18.46
C HIS A 308 -18.13 -24.90 19.74
N ALA A 309 -16.96 -25.36 20.17
CA ALA A 309 -16.80 -26.04 21.45
C ALA A 309 -16.98 -25.05 22.63
N THR A 310 -17.10 -25.58 23.84
CA THR A 310 -16.81 -24.79 25.07
C THR A 310 -15.30 -24.64 25.23
N SER A 311 -14.81 -23.71 26.06
CA SER A 311 -13.36 -23.61 26.37
C SER A 311 -12.80 -24.95 26.87
N ASP A 312 -13.50 -25.64 27.79
CA ASP A 312 -13.16 -27.01 28.22
C ASP A 312 -13.11 -28.03 27.07
N GLY A 313 -13.87 -27.80 25.99
CA GLY A 313 -13.83 -28.57 24.75
C GLY A 313 -12.61 -28.23 23.90
N PHE A 314 -12.38 -26.94 23.63
CA PHE A 314 -11.21 -26.47 22.88
C PHE A 314 -9.89 -26.83 23.57
N ALA A 315 -9.83 -26.84 24.91
CA ALA A 315 -8.67 -27.34 25.65
C ALA A 315 -8.34 -28.81 25.33
N ARG A 316 -9.35 -29.67 25.10
CA ARG A 316 -9.12 -31.07 24.68
C ARG A 316 -8.69 -31.18 23.22
N VAL A 317 -9.17 -30.28 22.36
CA VAL A 317 -8.71 -30.15 20.97
C VAL A 317 -7.24 -29.69 20.94
N ALA A 318 -6.88 -28.69 21.76
CA ALA A 318 -5.51 -28.19 21.90
C ALA A 318 -4.53 -29.24 22.45
N GLU A 319 -4.97 -30.22 23.25
CA GLU A 319 -4.13 -31.37 23.64
C GLU A 319 -3.82 -32.30 22.45
N ARG A 320 -4.73 -32.45 21.47
CA ARG A 320 -4.45 -33.17 20.21
C ARG A 320 -3.35 -32.48 19.42
N PHE A 321 -3.49 -31.16 19.21
CA PHE A 321 -2.45 -30.32 18.59
C PHE A 321 -1.13 -30.42 19.36
N SER A 322 -1.16 -30.34 20.68
CA SER A 322 0.02 -30.45 21.54
C SER A 322 0.69 -31.82 21.47
N GLY A 323 -0.06 -32.89 21.21
CA GLY A 323 0.50 -34.20 20.84
C GLY A 323 1.39 -34.11 19.61
N VAL A 324 0.80 -33.72 18.47
CA VAL A 324 1.51 -33.63 17.18
C VAL A 324 2.67 -32.62 17.24
N LEU A 325 2.46 -31.43 17.81
CA LEU A 325 3.50 -30.41 17.96
C LEU A 325 4.70 -30.90 18.77
N ARG A 326 4.49 -31.65 19.86
CA ARG A 326 5.61 -32.22 20.64
C ARG A 326 6.46 -33.17 19.80
N ASP A 327 5.85 -33.97 18.93
CA ASP A 327 6.56 -34.97 18.13
C ASP A 327 7.32 -34.37 16.95
N VAL A 328 6.80 -33.30 16.32
CA VAL A 328 7.46 -32.63 15.19
C VAL A 328 8.51 -31.59 15.65
N VAL A 329 8.26 -30.83 16.72
CA VAL A 329 9.17 -29.77 17.18
C VAL A 329 10.42 -30.35 17.88
N ARG A 330 10.32 -31.54 18.52
CA ARG A 330 11.45 -32.18 19.23
C ARG A 330 12.57 -32.71 18.33
N GLN A 331 12.39 -32.75 17.01
CA GLN A 331 13.37 -33.35 16.09
C GLN A 331 14.49 -32.38 15.64
N ARG A 332 14.51 -31.13 16.15
CA ARG A 332 15.62 -30.18 15.94
C ARG A 332 16.82 -30.47 16.87
N PRO A 333 18.08 -30.48 16.37
CA PRO A 333 19.26 -30.63 17.22
C PRO A 333 19.53 -29.38 18.09
N PRO A 334 20.05 -29.53 19.32
CA PRO A 334 20.32 -28.41 20.23
C PRO A 334 21.60 -27.63 19.87
N ARG A 335 21.66 -26.34 20.24
CA ARG A 335 22.81 -25.45 20.00
C ARG A 335 24.03 -25.82 20.85
N ILE A 336 25.22 -25.74 20.26
CA ILE A 336 26.52 -25.91 20.95
C ILE A 336 26.94 -24.56 21.58
N ALA A 337 27.51 -24.59 22.78
CA ALA A 337 27.97 -23.41 23.51
C ALA A 337 29.48 -23.42 23.79
N GLY A 338 30.10 -22.24 23.66
CA GLY A 338 31.36 -21.87 24.32
C GLY A 338 32.66 -21.91 23.49
N ILE A 339 33.45 -20.83 23.59
CA ILE A 339 34.91 -20.79 23.84
C ILE A 339 35.31 -19.30 24.09
N PRO A 340 36.28 -18.97 24.97
CA PRO A 340 36.56 -17.59 25.41
C PRO A 340 37.62 -16.86 24.57
N GLY A 341 37.63 -15.52 24.62
CA GLY A 341 38.55 -14.64 23.86
C GLY A 341 39.80 -14.17 24.64
N PRO A 342 40.56 -13.21 24.08
CA PRO A 342 41.70 -12.56 24.75
C PRO A 342 41.57 -11.03 24.93
N GLU A 343 42.20 -10.52 25.99
CA GLU A 343 42.29 -9.10 26.37
C GLU A 343 43.40 -8.33 25.59
N GLY A 344 43.32 -7.00 25.55
CA GLY A 344 44.47 -6.15 25.13
C GLY A 344 44.12 -4.70 24.81
N THR A 345 44.50 -3.75 25.68
CA THR A 345 44.30 -2.29 25.50
C THR A 345 45.57 -1.59 25.00
N VAL A 346 45.45 -0.70 24.01
CA VAL A 346 46.51 0.21 23.51
C VAL A 346 45.88 1.54 23.08
N PRO A 347 46.47 2.73 23.39
CA PRO A 347 45.80 4.03 23.26
C PRO A 347 45.81 4.64 21.84
N ALA A 348 45.00 5.69 21.65
CA ALA A 348 44.82 6.40 20.38
C ALA A 348 45.70 7.66 20.22
N PRO A 349 46.10 8.04 18.99
CA PRO A 349 46.67 9.35 18.67
C PRO A 349 45.65 10.29 18.00
N GLU A 350 45.74 11.58 18.31
CA GLU A 350 44.99 12.68 17.66
C GLU A 350 45.60 13.06 16.30
N ILE A 351 44.78 13.47 15.33
CA ILE A 351 45.23 14.05 14.05
C ILE A 351 44.28 15.18 13.60
N ASP A 352 44.79 16.42 13.62
CA ASP A 352 44.20 17.59 12.95
C ASP A 352 44.35 17.49 11.42
N VAL A 353 43.33 17.92 10.66
CA VAL A 353 43.41 18.11 9.20
C VAL A 353 42.70 19.38 8.75
N GLU A 354 43.33 20.10 7.83
CA GLU A 354 43.03 21.49 7.46
C GLU A 354 41.80 21.69 6.56
N ILE A 355 41.14 22.83 6.78
CA ILE A 355 39.98 23.34 6.03
C ILE A 355 40.45 23.93 4.69
N ARG A 356 40.18 23.26 3.57
CA ARG A 356 40.37 23.87 2.23
C ARG A 356 39.49 23.34 1.10
N GLU A 357 39.07 22.08 1.14
CA GLU A 357 38.23 21.48 0.07
C GLU A 357 36.73 21.76 0.25
N MET A 358 36.30 22.20 1.43
CA MET A 358 34.89 22.39 1.81
C MET A 358 34.18 23.56 1.09
N ASN A 359 34.91 24.52 0.54
CA ASN A 359 34.32 25.73 -0.06
C ASN A 359 33.91 25.57 -1.53
N LEU A 360 34.34 24.51 -2.23
CA LEU A 360 33.99 24.28 -3.65
C LEU A 360 32.52 23.88 -3.89
N LEU A 361 31.80 23.42 -2.86
CA LEU A 361 30.39 23.05 -2.95
C LEU A 361 29.44 24.24 -2.73
N LYS A 362 29.84 25.24 -1.92
CA LYS A 362 29.07 26.47 -1.67
C LYS A 362 28.91 27.28 -2.96
N ASP A 363 30.02 27.57 -3.62
CA ASP A 363 30.10 28.50 -4.75
C ASP A 363 29.35 28.05 -6.02
N ARG A 364 28.90 26.78 -6.09
CA ARG A 364 28.15 26.24 -7.24
C ARG A 364 26.63 26.26 -7.09
N ILE A 365 26.10 26.64 -5.92
CA ILE A 365 24.67 26.56 -5.59
C ILE A 365 24.04 27.95 -5.39
N GLU A 366 24.85 29.00 -5.24
CA GLU A 366 24.38 30.37 -5.01
C GLU A 366 24.03 31.12 -6.31
N ASP A 367 22.90 30.74 -6.93
CA ASP A 367 22.07 31.65 -7.72
C ASP A 367 20.68 31.06 -8.03
N LEU A 368 19.67 31.95 -8.19
CA LEU A 368 18.28 31.76 -8.72
C LEU A 368 17.09 31.73 -7.73
N ASP A 369 15.90 31.95 -8.34
CA ASP A 369 14.68 32.55 -7.77
C ASP A 369 13.62 31.50 -7.33
N PRO A 370 13.03 31.59 -6.11
CA PRO A 370 11.96 30.72 -5.65
C PRO A 370 10.68 30.68 -6.50
N ALA A 371 10.44 31.65 -7.39
CA ALA A 371 9.20 31.77 -8.16
C ALA A 371 8.91 30.61 -9.15
N LEU A 372 9.89 29.75 -9.44
CA LEU A 372 9.82 28.69 -10.46
C LEU A 372 9.22 27.34 -10.00
N LEU A 373 8.93 27.18 -8.70
CA LEU A 373 8.79 25.84 -8.09
C LEU A 373 7.37 25.26 -7.94
N GLY A 374 6.30 25.96 -8.32
CA GLY A 374 4.92 25.42 -8.25
C GLY A 374 4.31 25.24 -6.83
N PHE A 375 5.14 25.12 -5.80
CA PHE A 375 4.72 25.10 -4.38
C PHE A 375 4.43 26.51 -3.87
N GLY A 376 3.41 26.65 -3.02
CA GLY A 376 3.00 27.95 -2.47
C GLY A 376 3.67 28.29 -1.16
N ASP A 377 3.60 27.36 -0.22
CA ASP A 377 4.11 27.48 1.15
C ASP A 377 4.62 26.11 1.56
N VAL A 378 5.96 25.97 1.60
CA VAL A 378 6.66 24.70 1.83
C VAL A 378 6.48 24.22 3.27
N ASP A 379 6.49 25.14 4.23
CA ASP A 379 6.31 24.85 5.65
C ASP A 379 4.89 24.34 5.91
N LYS A 380 3.91 24.99 5.27
CA LYS A 380 2.51 24.57 5.33
C LYS A 380 2.29 23.20 4.71
N PHE A 381 2.89 22.92 3.54
CA PHE A 381 2.85 21.60 2.90
C PHE A 381 3.37 20.49 3.82
N ALA A 382 4.56 20.67 4.41
CA ALA A 382 5.12 19.75 5.39
C ALA A 382 4.23 19.61 6.65
N SER A 383 3.60 20.71 7.09
CA SER A 383 2.67 20.70 8.23
C SER A 383 1.35 19.96 7.96
N GLY A 384 0.84 19.95 6.71
CA GLY A 384 -0.35 19.19 6.32
C GLY A 384 -0.13 17.67 6.43
N PHE A 385 1.05 17.23 5.96
CA PHE A 385 1.77 15.99 6.33
C PHE A 385 1.55 15.55 7.78
N ALA A 386 1.83 16.45 8.71
CA ALA A 386 1.78 16.16 10.13
C ALA A 386 0.36 16.19 10.70
N ARG A 387 -0.40 17.25 10.42
CA ARG A 387 -1.71 17.50 11.02
C ARG A 387 -2.70 16.39 10.68
N THR A 388 -2.69 15.88 9.45
CA THR A 388 -3.53 14.73 9.05
C THR A 388 -3.15 13.43 9.76
N ARG A 389 -1.88 13.22 10.13
CA ARG A 389 -1.42 12.08 10.93
C ARG A 389 -1.72 12.25 12.43
N GLU A 390 -1.64 13.47 12.95
CA GLU A 390 -1.88 13.82 14.36
C GLU A 390 -3.39 13.92 14.71
N ARG A 391 -4.27 14.24 13.75
CA ARG A 391 -5.72 14.41 13.99
C ARG A 391 -6.45 13.13 14.40
N ILE A 392 -5.83 11.97 14.22
CA ILE A 392 -6.32 10.66 14.71
C ILE A 392 -6.10 10.50 16.23
N ALA A 393 -5.27 11.34 16.86
CA ALA A 393 -4.71 11.07 18.20
C ALA A 393 -5.11 12.03 19.34
N ARG A 394 -6.01 13.01 19.15
CA ARG A 394 -6.35 13.99 20.21
C ARG A 394 -7.84 14.36 20.32
N ARG A 395 -8.45 14.04 21.48
CA ARG A 395 -9.48 14.84 22.17
C ARG A 395 -8.95 15.17 23.58
N ALA A 396 -9.30 16.35 24.10
CA ALA A 396 -8.50 17.06 25.11
C ALA A 396 -8.96 16.90 26.57
N THR A 397 -8.03 17.03 27.51
CA THR A 397 -8.23 17.40 28.93
C THR A 397 -7.00 18.23 29.41
N PRO A 398 -6.78 18.57 30.71
CA PRO A 398 -6.91 19.94 31.20
C PRO A 398 -5.59 20.62 31.60
N GLU A 399 -4.44 19.99 31.34
CA GLU A 399 -3.12 20.50 31.73
C GLU A 399 -2.41 21.21 30.58
N MET A 400 -1.56 22.18 30.92
CA MET A 400 -0.93 23.10 29.98
C MET A 400 0.56 22.78 29.88
N ALA A 401 1.05 22.54 28.67
CA ALA A 401 2.49 22.42 28.43
C ALA A 401 3.21 23.73 28.82
N ILE A 402 4.44 23.60 29.29
CA ILE A 402 5.33 24.76 29.46
C ILE A 402 5.99 24.98 28.11
N ASP A 403 5.58 26.05 27.43
CA ASP A 403 5.96 26.37 26.05
C ASP A 403 5.51 25.28 25.04
N ASP A 404 6.44 24.48 24.49
CA ASP A 404 6.16 23.40 23.54
C ASP A 404 6.31 21.99 24.19
N ASP A 405 5.41 21.07 23.85
CA ASP A 405 5.39 19.68 24.33
C ASP A 405 6.44 18.81 23.61
N ASP A 406 7.64 18.71 24.19
CA ASP A 406 8.76 17.85 23.71
C ASP A 406 8.66 16.39 24.22
N SER A 407 7.46 15.92 24.59
CA SER A 407 7.28 14.53 25.03
C SER A 407 7.14 13.56 23.85
N LEU A 408 8.04 12.57 23.79
CA LEU A 408 7.98 11.49 22.81
C LEU A 408 7.36 10.22 23.41
N PRO A 409 6.54 9.46 22.65
CA PRO A 409 5.98 8.18 23.11
C PRO A 409 7.09 7.22 23.55
N PHE A 410 6.91 6.49 24.67
CA PHE A 410 7.95 5.61 25.23
C PHE A 410 8.54 4.59 24.23
N ARG A 411 7.75 4.15 23.23
CA ARG A 411 8.21 3.32 22.10
C ARG A 411 9.39 3.92 21.30
N PHE A 412 9.62 5.23 21.37
CA PHE A 412 10.72 5.94 20.73
C PHE A 412 12.07 5.28 21.07
N LEU A 413 12.33 4.98 22.35
CA LEU A 413 13.60 4.38 22.77
C LEU A 413 13.78 2.96 22.24
N ALA A 414 12.71 2.15 22.21
CA ALA A 414 12.74 0.79 21.69
C ALA A 414 12.95 0.75 20.17
N ASN A 415 12.26 1.63 19.43
CA ASN A 415 12.43 1.75 17.99
C ASN A 415 13.84 2.25 17.63
N GLY A 416 14.39 3.20 18.40
CA GLY A 416 15.75 3.69 18.23
C GLY A 416 16.83 2.66 18.53
N ALA A 417 16.62 1.81 19.53
CA ALA A 417 17.49 0.68 19.80
C ALA A 417 17.51 -0.30 18.62
N GLU A 418 16.34 -0.66 18.07
CA GLU A 418 16.24 -1.61 16.94
C GLU A 418 16.85 -1.04 15.65
N VAL A 419 16.47 0.19 15.25
CA VAL A 419 17.06 0.86 14.07
C VAL A 419 18.56 1.09 14.25
N GLY A 420 19.00 1.37 15.49
CA GLY A 420 20.41 1.51 15.83
C GLY A 420 21.24 0.23 15.70
N ARG A 421 20.65 -0.97 15.60
CA ARG A 421 21.39 -2.23 15.35
C ARG A 421 22.02 -2.25 13.96
N ALA A 422 21.31 -1.74 12.95
CA ALA A 422 21.77 -1.68 11.57
C ALA A 422 22.94 -0.70 11.35
N VAL A 423 23.28 0.11 12.36
CA VAL A 423 24.42 1.03 12.36
C VAL A 423 25.68 0.35 12.88
N CYS A 424 26.76 0.46 12.10
CA CYS A 424 28.06 -0.12 12.36
C CYS A 424 29.18 0.93 12.34
N LYS A 425 30.28 0.58 13.00
CA LYS A 425 31.54 1.30 12.92
C LYS A 425 32.34 0.80 11.73
N LEU A 426 32.80 1.72 10.90
CA LEU A 426 33.75 1.44 9.83
C LEU A 426 35.18 1.70 10.31
N THR A 427 36.08 0.79 9.99
CA THR A 427 37.53 1.00 10.08
C THR A 427 38.13 0.83 8.69
N CYS A 428 38.80 1.88 8.19
CA CYS A 428 39.29 1.98 6.82
C CYS A 428 40.80 2.17 6.81
N GLU A 429 41.48 1.67 5.77
CA GLU A 429 42.89 1.92 5.52
C GLU A 429 43.21 2.07 4.04
N GLY A 430 44.31 2.76 3.72
CA GLY A 430 44.71 3.05 2.35
C GLY A 430 44.90 4.55 2.11
N ILE A 431 44.51 5.04 0.93
CA ILE A 431 44.60 6.45 0.55
C ILE A 431 43.23 7.10 0.77
N SER A 432 43.13 8.05 1.71
CA SER A 432 41.91 8.81 1.99
C SER A 432 41.56 9.76 0.84
N PHE A 433 40.33 10.32 0.88
CA PHE A 433 39.82 11.21 -0.18
C PHE A 433 40.74 12.38 -0.54
N ASN A 434 41.45 12.94 0.45
CA ASN A 434 42.44 14.02 0.30
C ASN A 434 43.87 13.54 -0.02
N GLY A 435 44.03 12.30 -0.51
CA GLY A 435 45.30 11.75 -0.98
C GLY A 435 46.30 11.32 0.11
N ARG A 436 45.92 11.34 1.40
CA ARG A 436 46.81 10.94 2.50
C ARG A 436 46.75 9.42 2.74
N SER A 437 47.90 8.77 2.89
CA SER A 437 47.95 7.35 3.27
C SER A 437 47.78 7.20 4.78
N GLY A 438 46.87 6.35 5.25
CA GLY A 438 46.66 6.16 6.69
C GLY A 438 45.56 5.16 7.07
N ARG A 439 45.09 5.28 8.32
CA ARG A 439 43.94 4.56 8.87
C ARG A 439 42.97 5.58 9.46
N TRP A 440 41.68 5.38 9.23
CA TRP A 440 40.61 6.24 9.75
C TRP A 440 39.38 5.42 10.13
N ARG A 441 38.38 6.10 10.68
CA ARG A 441 37.13 5.51 11.16
C ARG A 441 35.95 6.35 10.68
N GLY A 442 34.81 5.71 10.51
CA GLY A 442 33.55 6.36 10.19
C GLY A 442 32.37 5.54 10.69
N THR A 443 31.17 6.01 10.37
CA THR A 443 29.92 5.30 10.58
C THR A 443 29.39 4.81 9.23
N GLY A 444 28.71 3.67 9.23
CA GLY A 444 27.94 3.20 8.07
C GLY A 444 26.74 2.39 8.55
N PHE A 445 25.75 2.19 7.69
CA PHE A 445 24.53 1.47 8.07
C PHE A 445 23.94 0.67 6.91
N LEU A 446 23.24 -0.41 7.25
CA LEU A 446 22.56 -1.25 6.27
C LEU A 446 21.27 -0.58 5.82
N VAL A 447 21.15 -0.30 4.53
CA VAL A 447 19.92 0.26 3.93
C VAL A 447 18.98 -0.82 3.37
N ALA A 448 19.56 -1.96 2.99
CA ALA A 448 18.88 -3.10 2.39
C ALA A 448 19.72 -4.38 2.64
N PRO A 449 19.20 -5.58 2.30
CA PRO A 449 19.96 -6.82 2.38
C PRO A 449 21.35 -6.70 1.72
N ASN A 450 22.39 -6.84 2.53
CA ASN A 450 23.80 -6.73 2.12
C ASN A 450 24.23 -5.41 1.47
N LEU A 451 23.43 -4.34 1.59
CA LEU A 451 23.75 -3.03 1.04
C LEU A 451 24.09 -2.06 2.17
N LEU A 452 25.37 -1.71 2.28
CA LEU A 452 25.88 -0.73 3.24
C LEU A 452 25.93 0.65 2.58
N LEU A 453 25.46 1.68 3.30
CA LEU A 453 25.63 3.09 2.96
C LEU A 453 26.57 3.80 3.96
N THR A 454 27.45 4.65 3.44
CA THR A 454 28.31 5.59 4.17
C THR A 454 28.69 6.77 3.24
N ASN A 455 29.55 7.70 3.67
CA ASN A 455 30.06 8.76 2.79
C ASN A 455 31.19 8.30 1.86
N ASN A 456 31.36 9.00 0.74
CA ASN A 456 32.52 8.83 -0.12
C ASN A 456 33.81 9.17 0.63
N HIS A 457 33.85 10.25 1.41
CA HIS A 457 35.07 10.58 2.16
C HIS A 457 35.44 9.55 3.25
N VAL A 458 34.52 8.66 3.64
CA VAL A 458 34.79 7.50 4.54
C VAL A 458 35.26 6.27 3.75
N ILE A 459 34.62 5.95 2.62
CA ILE A 459 35.05 4.90 1.68
C ILE A 459 35.09 5.49 0.26
N ASN A 460 36.25 6.02 -0.12
CA ASN A 460 36.45 6.84 -1.33
C ASN A 460 36.82 6.04 -2.57
N SER A 461 37.08 4.74 -2.45
CA SER A 461 37.46 3.87 -3.56
C SER A 461 37.16 2.39 -3.27
N ALA A 462 37.10 1.59 -4.33
CA ALA A 462 37.05 0.13 -4.24
C ALA A 462 38.29 -0.46 -3.54
N GLU A 463 39.46 0.20 -3.57
CA GLU A 463 40.64 -0.25 -2.84
C GLU A 463 40.46 -0.12 -1.32
N VAL A 464 39.99 1.05 -0.88
CA VAL A 464 39.65 1.30 0.53
C VAL A 464 38.51 0.40 0.98
N ALA A 465 37.47 0.21 0.17
CA ALA A 465 36.35 -0.68 0.48
C ALA A 465 36.82 -2.12 0.79
N ARG A 466 37.74 -2.67 -0.01
CA ARG A 466 38.26 -4.04 0.17
C ARG A 466 39.05 -4.24 1.48
N SER A 467 39.78 -3.21 1.90
CA SER A 467 40.49 -3.22 3.19
C SER A 467 39.57 -2.93 4.39
N ALA A 468 38.47 -2.20 4.17
CA ALA A 468 37.58 -1.74 5.23
C ALA A 468 36.84 -2.90 5.92
N ARG A 469 36.47 -2.66 7.19
CA ARG A 469 35.71 -3.60 8.03
C ARG A 469 34.53 -2.89 8.65
N ALA A 470 33.37 -3.55 8.63
CA ALA A 470 32.15 -3.09 9.27
C ALA A 470 31.93 -3.85 10.59
N ILE A 471 31.95 -3.13 11.71
CA ILE A 471 31.90 -3.66 13.06
C ILE A 471 30.55 -3.29 13.68
N PHE A 472 29.67 -4.27 13.80
CA PHE A 472 28.35 -4.15 14.42
C PHE A 472 28.44 -4.41 15.93
N ASP A 473 27.43 -3.93 16.66
CA ASP A 473 27.29 -4.02 18.12
C ASP A 473 28.50 -3.55 18.95
N PHE A 474 29.28 -2.62 18.41
CA PHE A 474 30.31 -1.91 19.17
C PHE A 474 29.70 -0.83 20.07
N TYR A 475 29.08 -1.21 21.18
CA TYR A 475 28.48 -0.30 22.18
C TYR A 475 28.70 -0.79 23.63
N GLU A 476 28.50 0.08 24.61
CA GLU A 476 28.49 -0.29 26.04
C GLU A 476 27.09 -0.70 26.49
N GLU A 477 26.94 -1.91 27.04
CA GLU A 477 25.68 -2.39 27.64
C GLU A 477 25.46 -1.82 29.05
N SER A 478 26.57 -1.59 29.76
CA SER A 478 26.64 -1.02 31.11
C SER A 478 28.06 -0.48 31.30
N ALA A 479 28.27 0.47 32.21
CA ALA A 479 29.54 1.18 32.35
C ALA A 479 30.78 0.25 32.33
N GLY A 480 31.59 0.36 31.27
CA GLY A 480 32.81 -0.44 31.08
C GLY A 480 32.61 -1.89 30.59
N ARG A 481 31.38 -2.31 30.27
CA ARG A 481 31.06 -3.62 29.66
C ARG A 481 30.53 -3.41 28.23
N PHE A 482 31.27 -3.95 27.27
CA PHE A 482 30.92 -3.89 25.84
C PHE A 482 30.04 -5.07 25.42
N ALA A 483 29.15 -4.83 24.47
CA ALA A 483 28.45 -5.89 23.74
C ALA A 483 29.43 -6.68 22.84
N ALA A 484 29.05 -7.91 22.47
CA ALA A 484 29.85 -8.74 21.59
C ALA A 484 29.78 -8.23 20.15
N THR A 485 30.91 -7.73 19.63
CA THR A 485 30.97 -7.17 18.27
C THR A 485 30.99 -8.24 17.19
N THR A 486 30.30 -8.00 16.08
CA THR A 486 30.42 -8.83 14.86
C THR A 486 31.06 -8.03 13.73
N THR A 487 32.08 -8.58 13.07
CA THR A 487 32.85 -7.88 12.03
C THR A 487 32.69 -8.55 10.66
N PHE A 488 32.43 -7.75 9.63
CA PHE A 488 32.25 -8.21 8.25
C PHE A 488 33.22 -7.50 7.28
N THR A 489 33.44 -8.12 6.13
CA THR A 489 34.22 -7.57 5.00
C THR A 489 33.30 -6.94 3.96
N LEU A 490 33.80 -5.95 3.21
CA LEU A 490 33.09 -5.35 2.09
C LEU A 490 33.62 -5.88 0.76
N ASN A 491 32.75 -5.94 -0.24
CA ASN A 491 32.98 -6.59 -1.54
C ASN A 491 32.68 -5.62 -2.69
N PRO A 492 33.59 -4.68 -2.98
CA PRO A 492 33.38 -3.67 -4.01
C PRO A 492 33.30 -4.26 -5.43
N GLU A 493 33.81 -5.47 -5.65
CA GLU A 493 33.68 -6.21 -6.90
C GLU A 493 32.22 -6.63 -7.18
N ARG A 494 31.42 -6.88 -6.14
CA ARG A 494 30.01 -7.23 -6.28
C ARG A 494 29.11 -6.01 -6.41
N LEU A 495 29.34 -4.98 -5.60
CA LEU A 495 28.69 -3.67 -5.74
C LEU A 495 29.55 -2.60 -5.08
N PHE A 496 29.94 -1.60 -5.87
CA PHE A 496 30.47 -0.33 -5.40
C PHE A 496 29.94 0.78 -6.32
N ILE A 497 29.20 1.73 -5.75
CA ILE A 497 28.74 2.94 -6.46
C ILE A 497 28.87 4.13 -5.52
N SER A 498 29.42 5.23 -6.03
CA SER A 498 29.84 6.35 -5.22
C SER A 498 29.71 7.69 -5.96
N SER A 499 29.46 8.75 -5.20
CA SER A 499 29.49 10.15 -5.65
C SER A 499 30.53 10.90 -4.81
N ALA A 500 31.38 11.70 -5.46
CA ALA A 500 32.56 12.28 -4.80
C ALA A 500 32.19 13.26 -3.68
N PHE A 501 33.15 13.54 -2.79
CA PHE A 501 33.01 14.58 -1.75
C PHE A 501 32.57 15.95 -2.31
N SER A 502 32.96 16.28 -3.54
CA SER A 502 32.57 17.50 -4.26
C SER A 502 31.21 17.43 -4.98
N GLU A 503 30.40 16.41 -4.69
CA GLU A 503 29.09 16.16 -5.29
C GLU A 503 28.04 15.84 -4.20
N LEU A 504 27.64 14.56 -4.06
CA LEU A 504 26.68 14.05 -3.08
C LEU A 504 27.34 13.10 -2.05
N ASP A 505 28.67 13.02 -2.02
CA ASP A 505 29.49 12.41 -0.96
C ASP A 505 28.91 11.12 -0.34
N TYR A 506 28.52 10.14 -1.17
CA TYR A 506 27.97 8.87 -0.72
C TYR A 506 28.73 7.69 -1.33
N SER A 507 28.71 6.55 -0.64
CA SER A 507 29.19 5.26 -1.14
C SER A 507 28.23 4.15 -0.71
N PHE A 508 27.63 3.48 -1.68
CA PHE A 508 27.00 2.18 -1.46
C PHE A 508 28.00 1.06 -1.77
N VAL A 509 28.10 0.09 -0.87
CA VAL A 509 29.05 -1.03 -0.99
C VAL A 509 28.35 -2.33 -0.60
N TRP A 510 28.62 -3.42 -1.32
CA TRP A 510 28.22 -4.76 -0.87
C TRP A 510 28.97 -5.14 0.41
N ILE A 511 28.27 -5.73 1.38
CA ILE A 511 28.86 -6.33 2.58
C ILE A 511 28.68 -7.84 2.54
N ASP A 512 29.76 -8.60 2.71
CA ASP A 512 29.72 -10.07 2.64
C ASP A 512 29.05 -10.70 3.87
N GLY A 513 28.62 -11.95 3.74
CA GLY A 513 27.81 -12.65 4.75
C GLY A 513 26.32 -12.32 4.62
N ALA A 514 25.63 -12.18 5.76
CA ALA A 514 24.22 -11.78 5.83
C ALA A 514 23.97 -10.89 7.06
N PRO A 515 24.67 -9.75 7.23
CA PRO A 515 24.57 -8.93 8.45
C PRO A 515 23.16 -8.39 8.68
N HIS A 516 22.41 -8.14 7.61
CA HIS A 516 21.02 -7.69 7.65
C HIS A 516 20.09 -8.65 8.41
N GLU A 517 20.36 -9.96 8.42
CA GLU A 517 19.61 -10.93 9.22
C GLU A 517 19.81 -10.71 10.73
N SER A 518 21.02 -10.33 11.15
CA SER A 518 21.38 -10.16 12.57
C SER A 518 21.13 -8.74 13.09
N PHE A 519 21.26 -7.73 12.22
CA PHE A 519 21.29 -6.31 12.59
C PHE A 519 20.13 -5.51 11.98
N GLY A 520 19.31 -6.11 11.13
CA GLY A 520 18.21 -5.42 10.43
C GLY A 520 18.72 -4.47 9.33
N THR A 521 17.83 -3.60 8.86
CA THR A 521 18.11 -2.56 7.88
C THR A 521 17.37 -1.27 8.27
N ILE A 522 17.88 -0.13 7.83
CA ILE A 522 17.22 1.17 7.89
C ILE A 522 16.67 1.45 6.48
N PRO A 523 15.37 1.23 6.21
CA PRO A 523 14.86 1.30 4.85
C PRO A 523 15.06 2.69 4.23
N PHE A 524 15.57 2.71 3.00
CA PHE A 524 15.87 3.95 2.30
C PHE A 524 14.62 4.47 1.56
N TRP A 525 14.13 5.65 1.97
CA TRP A 525 12.94 6.28 1.40
C TRP A 525 13.27 7.53 0.58
N ARG A 526 12.51 7.74 -0.49
CA ARG A 526 12.65 8.86 -1.46
C ARG A 526 12.11 10.22 -0.97
N GLY A 527 11.60 10.32 0.26
CA GLY A 527 10.79 11.48 0.68
C GLY A 527 11.55 12.78 0.96
N SER A 528 11.39 13.79 0.11
CA SER A 528 11.98 15.13 0.30
C SER A 528 11.44 15.91 1.52
N PHE A 529 10.28 15.54 2.07
CA PHE A 529 9.58 16.27 3.14
C PHE A 529 9.54 15.51 4.48
N MET A 530 10.49 14.61 4.71
CA MET A 530 10.49 13.75 5.91
C MET A 530 10.87 14.48 7.21
N ALA A 531 11.50 15.66 7.13
CA ALA A 531 11.81 16.51 8.28
C ALA A 531 11.15 17.89 8.12
N ARG A 532 10.59 18.42 9.22
CA ARG A 532 10.09 19.81 9.32
C ARG A 532 11.20 20.72 9.84
N ASP A 533 11.02 22.02 9.71
CA ASP A 533 11.70 23.00 10.55
C ASP A 533 11.50 22.69 12.04
N ARG A 534 12.56 22.84 12.84
CA ARG A 534 12.64 22.45 14.26
C ARG A 534 12.39 20.95 14.55
N ALA A 535 12.19 20.09 13.55
CA ALA A 535 12.09 18.64 13.80
C ALA A 535 13.42 18.08 14.32
N ASN A 536 13.35 17.00 15.09
CA ASN A 536 14.55 16.36 15.63
C ASN A 536 15.27 15.52 14.55
N ALA A 537 16.56 15.81 14.38
CA ALA A 537 17.53 15.06 13.60
C ALA A 537 18.23 14.06 14.53
N ASN A 538 17.59 12.92 14.77
CA ASN A 538 18.13 11.85 15.61
C ASN A 538 19.29 11.18 14.88
N ILE A 539 20.46 11.09 15.52
CA ILE A 539 21.65 10.43 14.94
C ILE A 539 22.06 9.26 15.82
N VAL A 540 22.36 8.12 15.18
CA VAL A 540 23.06 6.99 15.80
C VAL A 540 24.42 6.84 15.11
N HIS A 541 25.50 6.93 15.87
CA HIS A 541 26.84 7.14 15.30
C HIS A 541 27.98 6.60 16.16
N HIS A 542 29.19 6.60 15.59
CA HIS A 542 30.44 6.27 16.28
C HIS A 542 31.39 7.48 16.37
N PRO A 543 31.11 8.48 17.24
CA PRO A 543 31.94 9.68 17.39
C PRO A 543 33.33 9.29 17.88
N GLN A 544 34.38 9.89 17.33
CA GLN A 544 35.80 9.50 17.45
C GLN A 544 36.08 8.01 17.11
N GLY A 545 35.15 7.35 16.40
CA GLY A 545 35.13 5.89 16.24
C GLY A 545 35.06 5.12 17.56
N GLN A 546 34.47 5.71 18.60
CA GLN A 546 34.22 5.16 19.93
C GLN A 546 32.94 4.30 19.92
N PRO A 547 32.53 3.70 21.06
CA PRO A 547 31.31 2.90 21.15
C PRO A 547 30.09 3.71 20.69
N LYS A 548 29.10 3.03 20.11
CA LYS A 548 27.90 3.61 19.49
C LYS A 548 27.19 4.56 20.48
N ARG A 549 26.83 5.75 20.02
CA ARG A 549 26.05 6.74 20.78
C ARG A 549 24.82 7.18 19.99
N SER A 550 23.89 7.84 20.68
CA SER A 550 22.66 8.39 20.11
C SER A 550 22.51 9.87 20.48
N SER A 551 22.54 10.76 19.48
CA SER A 551 22.28 12.19 19.64
C SER A 551 20.80 12.46 19.37
N ILE A 552 20.02 12.53 20.46
CA ILE A 552 18.54 12.62 20.50
C ILE A 552 18.05 13.78 21.39
N LYS A 553 18.93 14.74 21.69
CA LYS A 553 18.64 15.94 22.49
C LYS A 553 19.31 17.15 21.88
N ASN A 554 18.66 18.30 21.96
CA ASN A 554 19.13 19.56 21.35
C ASN A 554 19.50 19.38 19.87
N ASN A 555 18.74 18.55 19.15
CA ASN A 555 19.11 17.98 17.84
C ASN A 555 18.25 18.52 16.68
N GLN A 556 17.88 19.81 16.71
CA GLN A 556 16.84 20.37 15.84
C GLN A 556 17.35 20.75 14.43
N VAL A 557 16.50 20.50 13.43
CA VAL A 557 16.62 20.96 12.04
C VAL A 557 16.45 22.47 11.95
N VAL A 558 17.28 23.09 11.13
CA VAL A 558 17.39 24.54 10.93
C VAL A 558 17.23 24.86 9.45
N ASP A 559 16.25 25.68 9.09
CA ASP A 559 16.17 26.22 7.73
C ASP A 559 17.10 27.41 7.51
N LEU A 560 18.00 27.26 6.54
CA LEU A 560 18.82 28.35 6.00
C LEU A 560 18.27 28.88 4.65
N GLY A 561 17.17 28.31 4.14
CA GLY A 561 16.31 28.86 3.10
C GLY A 561 16.74 28.63 1.65
N LYS A 562 17.90 28.01 1.38
CA LYS A 562 18.51 28.02 0.03
C LYS A 562 19.30 26.79 -0.43
N ARG A 563 19.22 25.61 0.22
CA ARG A 563 19.95 24.41 -0.26
C ARG A 563 19.02 23.24 -0.59
N GLU A 564 18.90 22.96 -1.88
CA GLU A 564 17.94 21.98 -2.40
C GLU A 564 18.30 20.54 -2.01
N VAL A 565 19.57 20.15 -2.10
CA VAL A 565 20.05 18.77 -1.83
C VAL A 565 20.59 18.53 -0.41
N LEU A 566 20.87 19.60 0.36
CA LEU A 566 21.39 19.52 1.74
C LEU A 566 20.32 19.89 2.77
N ILE A 567 20.47 19.39 3.99
CA ILE A 567 19.72 19.81 5.18
C ILE A 567 20.66 20.18 6.31
N HIS A 568 20.32 21.24 7.04
CA HIS A 568 21.08 21.76 8.17
C HIS A 568 20.40 21.42 9.50
N TYR A 569 21.18 21.07 10.51
CA TYR A 569 20.67 20.76 11.85
C TYR A 569 21.72 20.97 12.93
N ALA A 570 21.31 21.47 14.08
CA ALA A 570 22.15 21.56 15.26
C ALA A 570 21.98 20.27 16.06
N THR A 571 22.99 19.39 16.11
CA THR A 571 23.04 18.16 16.93
C THR A 571 24.49 17.85 17.28
N ASP A 572 24.73 17.05 18.31
CA ASP A 572 26.09 16.70 18.73
C ASP A 572 26.68 15.61 17.82
N THR A 573 27.79 15.94 17.13
CA THR A 573 28.58 15.02 16.29
C THR A 573 30.08 15.28 16.51
N ASP A 574 30.93 14.34 16.08
CA ASP A 574 32.39 14.44 16.18
C ASP A 574 33.06 13.63 15.05
N GLN A 575 34.37 13.73 14.87
CA GLN A 575 35.14 12.99 13.85
C GLN A 575 34.76 11.50 13.83
N GLY A 576 34.38 10.95 12.67
CA GLY A 576 33.92 9.56 12.56
C GLY A 576 32.41 9.34 12.76
N SER A 577 31.65 10.38 13.13
CA SER A 577 30.20 10.43 12.94
C SER A 577 29.80 10.43 11.46
N SER A 578 30.69 10.87 10.56
CA SER A 578 30.48 10.81 9.10
C SER A 578 29.95 9.45 8.64
N GLY A 579 28.92 9.49 7.81
CA GLY A 579 28.24 8.31 7.28
C GLY A 579 27.14 7.77 8.20
N SER A 580 26.79 8.49 9.27
CA SER A 580 25.68 8.15 10.14
C SER A 580 24.32 8.49 9.51
N PRO A 581 23.28 7.69 9.80
CA PRO A 581 21.92 8.00 9.39
C PRO A 581 21.37 9.18 10.19
N VAL A 582 20.71 10.11 9.50
CA VAL A 582 19.91 11.16 10.12
C VAL A 582 18.43 10.74 10.06
N LEU A 583 17.83 10.61 11.24
CA LEU A 583 16.58 9.89 11.47
C LEU A 583 15.52 10.82 12.10
N THR A 584 14.26 10.68 11.70
CA THR A 584 13.14 11.39 12.34
C THR A 584 12.78 10.79 13.72
N ASP A 585 11.81 11.35 14.44
CA ASP A 585 11.28 10.75 15.68
C ASP A 585 10.48 9.45 15.44
N ASP A 586 10.03 9.21 14.20
CA ASP A 586 9.52 7.92 13.74
C ASP A 586 10.66 6.94 13.34
N TRP A 587 11.93 7.31 13.58
CA TRP A 587 13.16 6.57 13.22
C TRP A 587 13.32 6.27 11.73
N ARG A 588 12.83 7.17 10.87
CA ARG A 588 12.94 7.06 9.41
C ARG A 588 14.13 7.87 8.88
N LEU A 589 14.92 7.27 7.99
CA LEU A 589 16.04 7.93 7.31
C LEU A 589 15.55 9.06 6.39
N PHE A 590 16.07 10.27 6.59
CA PHE A 590 15.83 11.41 5.70
C PHE A 590 17.11 12.07 5.16
N ALA A 591 18.25 11.88 5.82
CA ALA A 591 19.55 12.34 5.31
C ALA A 591 20.72 11.45 5.75
N LEU A 592 21.85 11.61 5.07
CA LEU A 592 23.16 11.05 5.40
C LEU A 592 24.04 12.17 5.98
N HIS A 593 24.49 12.05 7.23
CA HIS A 593 25.37 13.04 7.85
C HIS A 593 26.76 13.00 7.21
N HIS A 594 27.28 14.15 6.77
CA HIS A 594 28.54 14.19 6.02
C HIS A 594 29.53 15.29 6.44
N ALA A 595 29.05 16.44 6.92
CA ALA A 595 29.91 17.59 7.21
C ALA A 595 29.36 18.45 8.34
N VAL A 596 30.15 19.46 8.72
CA VAL A 596 29.73 20.59 9.55
C VAL A 596 30.01 21.90 8.81
N SER A 597 29.12 22.88 8.96
CA SER A 597 29.33 24.21 8.40
C SER A 597 30.47 24.93 9.14
N GLU A 598 31.24 25.74 8.41
CA GLU A 598 32.18 26.68 9.02
C GLU A 598 31.46 27.65 9.98
N ALA A 599 32.25 28.41 10.77
CA ALA A 599 31.78 29.41 11.70
C ALA A 599 30.72 30.33 11.06
N LEU A 600 29.50 30.27 11.60
CA LEU A 600 28.35 30.94 11.03
C LEU A 600 28.47 32.47 11.16
N PRO A 601 28.15 33.24 10.10
CA PRO A 601 28.00 34.68 10.19
C PRO A 601 26.98 35.08 11.28
N ASP A 602 27.24 36.17 12.00
CA ASP A 602 26.41 36.58 13.15
C ASP A 602 24.93 36.83 12.77
N GLU A 603 24.64 37.21 11.52
CA GLU A 603 23.26 37.31 10.99
C GLU A 603 22.56 35.94 10.97
N ILE A 604 23.24 34.89 10.51
CA ILE A 604 22.73 33.52 10.51
C ILE A 604 22.61 32.99 11.94
N ARG A 605 23.61 33.24 12.80
CA ARG A 605 23.55 32.88 14.22
C ARG A 605 22.37 33.54 14.93
N THR A 606 22.09 34.81 14.61
CA THR A 606 20.92 35.54 15.16
C THR A 606 19.61 34.93 14.64
N ARG A 607 19.52 34.58 13.35
CA ARG A 607 18.35 33.85 12.80
C ARG A 607 18.13 32.51 13.52
N ILE A 608 19.20 31.74 13.75
CA ILE A 608 19.14 30.44 14.43
C ILE A 608 18.77 30.60 15.90
N LEU A 609 19.37 31.56 16.61
CA LEU A 609 19.02 31.87 18.00
C LEU A 609 17.53 32.22 18.13
N ASN A 610 16.97 32.98 17.19
CA ASN A 610 15.54 33.28 17.12
C ASN A 610 14.70 32.04 16.71
N GLN A 611 15.25 31.13 15.91
CA GLN A 611 14.55 29.95 15.39
C GLN A 611 14.50 28.79 16.39
N ILE A 612 15.58 28.49 17.13
CA ILE A 612 15.67 27.33 18.04
C ILE A 612 16.01 27.71 19.50
N GLY A 613 16.02 29.00 19.85
CA GLY A 613 16.25 29.47 21.23
C GLY A 613 17.68 29.27 21.76
N ARG A 614 18.61 28.81 20.92
CA ARG A 614 19.98 28.41 21.28
C ARG A 614 21.00 29.11 20.38
N ASP A 615 22.06 29.66 20.97
CA ASP A 615 23.23 30.11 20.22
C ASP A 615 24.03 28.88 19.74
N VAL A 616 24.33 28.86 18.45
CA VAL A 616 25.01 27.75 17.77
C VAL A 616 26.15 28.33 16.96
N THR A 617 27.36 27.80 17.17
CA THR A 617 28.58 28.25 16.48
C THR A 617 28.83 27.52 15.16
N VAL A 618 28.39 26.26 15.06
CA VAL A 618 28.52 25.37 13.90
C VAL A 618 27.25 24.54 13.72
N LEU A 619 26.80 24.33 12.47
CA LEU A 619 25.71 23.41 12.14
C LEU A 619 26.28 22.13 11.53
N ASN A 620 25.52 21.05 11.60
CA ASN A 620 25.76 19.86 10.81
C ASN A 620 25.11 20.02 9.45
N GLU A 621 25.70 19.39 8.44
CA GLU A 621 25.14 19.24 7.10
C GLU A 621 24.85 17.76 6.85
N GLY A 622 23.70 17.47 6.25
CA GLY A 622 23.29 16.15 5.80
C GLY A 622 22.82 16.18 4.35
N ILE A 623 23.14 15.15 3.58
CA ILE A 623 22.70 14.99 2.19
C ILE A 623 21.35 14.29 2.18
N LYS A 624 20.33 14.88 1.54
CA LYS A 624 18.97 14.35 1.53
C LYS A 624 18.91 13.00 0.80
N THR A 625 18.12 12.06 1.34
CA THR A 625 17.90 10.75 0.71
C THR A 625 17.29 10.86 -0.69
N SER A 626 16.41 11.85 -0.91
CA SER A 626 15.84 12.16 -2.24
C SER A 626 16.91 12.54 -3.27
N ALA A 627 17.90 13.37 -2.90
CA ALA A 627 18.99 13.78 -3.80
C ALA A 627 19.86 12.58 -4.22
N ILE A 628 20.19 11.69 -3.28
CA ILE A 628 20.90 10.44 -3.55
C ILE A 628 20.05 9.52 -4.45
N ALA A 629 18.75 9.38 -4.19
CA ALA A 629 17.85 8.56 -5.00
C ALA A 629 17.76 9.03 -6.46
N ILE A 630 17.71 10.35 -6.69
CA ILE A 630 17.67 10.94 -8.04
C ILE A 630 18.97 10.68 -8.81
N ASP A 631 20.14 10.75 -8.16
CA ASP A 631 21.41 10.38 -8.78
C ASP A 631 21.46 8.89 -9.15
N ILE A 632 21.00 8.01 -8.26
CA ILE A 632 20.87 6.57 -8.54
C ILE A 632 19.93 6.31 -9.72
N ASP A 633 18.74 6.94 -9.77
CA ASP A 633 17.79 6.79 -10.88
C ASP A 633 18.41 7.24 -12.22
N ARG A 634 19.13 8.36 -12.25
CA ARG A 634 19.81 8.87 -13.45
C ARG A 634 20.93 7.92 -13.91
N ARG A 635 21.73 7.40 -12.98
CA ARG A 635 22.78 6.41 -13.28
C ARG A 635 22.18 5.08 -13.77
N ALA A 636 21.06 4.64 -13.21
CA ALA A 636 20.33 3.44 -13.64
C ALA A 636 19.71 3.60 -15.06
N ALA A 637 19.37 4.82 -15.45
CA ALA A 637 18.85 5.12 -16.78
C ALA A 637 19.96 5.19 -17.85
N ARG A 638 21.05 5.95 -17.64
CA ARG A 638 22.06 6.25 -18.68
C ARG A 638 23.52 6.35 -18.21
N GLY A 639 23.84 5.98 -16.96
CA GLY A 639 25.19 6.11 -16.39
C GLY A 639 26.14 4.95 -16.72
N PRO A 640 27.47 5.12 -16.49
CA PRO A 640 28.46 4.05 -16.66
C PRO A 640 28.27 2.88 -15.68
N ASP A 641 27.79 3.17 -14.46
CA ASP A 641 27.59 2.19 -13.39
C ASP A 641 26.20 1.54 -13.42
N GLN A 642 25.56 1.44 -14.60
CA GLN A 642 24.12 1.19 -14.74
C GLN A 642 23.62 -0.04 -13.98
N ALA A 643 24.37 -1.14 -13.98
CA ALA A 643 23.99 -2.38 -13.31
C ALA A 643 24.00 -2.25 -11.76
N ALA A 644 25.01 -1.57 -11.21
CA ALA A 644 25.08 -1.30 -9.76
C ALA A 644 24.00 -0.30 -9.34
N ALA A 645 23.77 0.74 -10.16
CA ALA A 645 22.72 1.72 -9.92
C ALA A 645 21.32 1.07 -9.91
N ARG A 646 20.99 0.20 -10.87
CA ARG A 646 19.72 -0.56 -10.89
C ARG A 646 19.56 -1.47 -9.66
N HIS A 647 20.66 -2.07 -9.18
CA HIS A 647 20.64 -2.90 -7.97
C HIS A 647 20.38 -2.09 -6.70
N VAL A 648 20.93 -0.88 -6.59
CA VAL A 648 20.57 0.05 -5.50
C VAL A 648 19.12 0.52 -5.66
N GLN A 649 18.71 0.87 -6.88
CA GLN A 649 17.38 1.38 -7.22
C GLN A 649 16.25 0.45 -6.77
N SER A 650 16.39 -0.88 -6.93
CA SER A 650 15.38 -1.87 -6.51
C SER A 650 15.14 -1.93 -4.99
N TYR A 651 15.93 -1.22 -4.18
CA TYR A 651 15.74 -1.10 -2.73
C TYR A 651 15.27 0.30 -2.27
N LEU A 652 15.02 1.24 -3.19
CA LEU A 652 14.61 2.62 -2.88
C LEU A 652 13.08 2.77 -2.82
N GLY A 653 12.51 2.83 -1.61
CA GLY A 653 11.05 2.90 -1.41
C GLY A 653 10.44 4.31 -1.48
N GLY A 654 9.13 4.38 -1.71
CA GLY A 654 8.29 5.59 -1.55
C GLY A 654 8.21 6.52 -2.76
N THR A 655 7.51 7.65 -2.56
CA THR A 655 7.33 8.79 -3.47
C THR A 655 8.19 9.98 -3.04
N ASP A 656 8.50 10.86 -3.98
CA ASP A 656 9.07 12.18 -3.69
C ASP A 656 8.09 13.26 -4.15
N SER A 657 7.29 13.77 -3.22
CA SER A 657 6.26 14.78 -3.47
C SER A 657 6.83 16.11 -4.01
N ARG A 658 8.16 16.33 -4.00
CA ARG A 658 8.81 17.50 -4.62
C ARG A 658 9.07 17.30 -6.12
N THR A 659 9.36 16.08 -6.56
CA THR A 659 9.59 15.76 -7.98
C THR A 659 8.36 15.22 -8.71
N GLY A 660 7.27 15.00 -7.96
CA GLY A 660 6.00 14.43 -8.44
C GLY A 660 6.06 12.90 -8.58
N TYR A 661 4.91 12.27 -8.83
CA TYR A 661 4.81 10.82 -8.98
C TYR A 661 5.85 10.20 -9.93
N PHE A 662 6.03 10.81 -11.11
CA PHE A 662 6.96 10.32 -12.12
C PHE A 662 8.44 10.69 -11.84
N GLY A 663 8.73 11.62 -10.93
CA GLY A 663 10.10 12.01 -10.57
C GLY A 663 10.96 12.46 -11.76
N SER A 664 12.15 11.88 -11.91
CA SER A 664 13.07 12.14 -13.03
C SER A 664 12.65 11.49 -14.36
N LEU A 665 11.59 10.67 -14.37
CA LEU A 665 11.18 9.91 -15.54
C LEU A 665 10.65 10.83 -16.66
N GLY A 666 11.06 10.55 -17.90
CA GLY A 666 10.68 11.34 -19.08
C GLY A 666 11.48 12.63 -19.29
N ARG A 667 12.14 13.16 -18.24
CA ARG A 667 12.90 14.41 -18.29
C ARG A 667 14.24 14.26 -19.01
N SER A 668 14.53 15.19 -19.91
CA SER A 668 15.76 15.26 -20.69
C SER A 668 16.79 16.22 -20.09
N GLY A 669 17.19 15.98 -18.83
CA GLY A 669 18.17 16.83 -18.13
C GLY A 669 19.48 17.00 -18.90
N LYS A 670 19.87 18.25 -19.16
CA LYS A 670 21.17 18.63 -19.76
C LYS A 670 22.20 18.73 -18.61
N GLY A 671 23.27 17.93 -18.64
CA GLY A 671 24.39 18.02 -17.68
C GLY A 671 24.75 16.71 -16.94
N GLU A 672 25.98 16.66 -16.42
CA GLU A 672 26.54 15.51 -15.67
C GLU A 672 26.68 15.83 -14.17
N GLY A 673 26.65 14.80 -13.32
CA GLY A 673 26.83 14.94 -11.87
C GLY A 673 25.77 15.81 -11.17
N LEU A 674 26.22 16.54 -10.14
CA LEU A 674 25.40 17.30 -9.20
C LEU A 674 24.47 18.34 -9.86
N GLU A 675 24.93 19.10 -10.85
CA GLU A 675 24.14 20.17 -11.50
C GLU A 675 22.83 19.64 -12.06
N ALA A 676 22.87 18.52 -12.78
CA ALA A 676 21.66 17.94 -13.34
C ALA A 676 20.85 17.08 -12.35
N VAL A 677 21.37 16.78 -11.15
CA VAL A 677 20.54 16.34 -10.02
C VAL A 677 19.74 17.53 -9.50
N VAL A 678 20.38 18.68 -9.30
CA VAL A 678 19.75 19.94 -8.89
C VAL A 678 18.69 20.39 -9.90
N ASP A 679 18.97 20.38 -11.21
CA ASP A 679 17.95 20.74 -12.22
C ASP A 679 16.77 19.74 -12.26
N THR A 680 17.01 18.45 -11.99
CA THR A 680 15.92 17.48 -11.82
C THR A 680 15.09 17.78 -10.56
N TYR A 681 15.75 18.26 -9.49
CA TYR A 681 15.16 18.68 -8.20
C TYR A 681 14.33 19.97 -8.28
N ARG A 682 14.59 20.79 -9.31
CA ARG A 682 13.91 22.05 -9.63
C ARG A 682 12.62 21.88 -10.43
N GLY A 683 12.36 20.69 -10.99
CA GLY A 683 11.14 20.42 -11.76
C GLY A 683 11.04 21.30 -13.02
N THR A 684 12.06 21.22 -13.88
CA THR A 684 12.14 22.04 -15.11
C THR A 684 10.86 22.03 -15.93
N SER A 685 10.54 23.20 -16.48
CA SER A 685 9.41 23.61 -17.33
C SER A 685 9.18 22.79 -18.62
N GLU A 686 9.21 21.46 -18.55
CA GLU A 686 9.19 20.55 -19.70
C GLU A 686 8.13 19.44 -19.58
N ASP A 687 7.35 19.38 -18.49
CA ASP A 687 6.27 18.40 -18.34
C ASP A 687 4.93 18.97 -17.80
N VAL A 688 3.85 18.21 -18.08
CA VAL A 688 2.52 18.38 -17.49
C VAL A 688 1.98 17.00 -17.10
N ASP A 689 1.67 16.82 -15.82
CA ASP A 689 1.21 15.56 -15.23
C ASP A 689 -0.31 15.56 -15.02
N ILE A 690 -0.99 14.55 -15.55
CA ILE A 690 -2.46 14.44 -15.60
C ILE A 690 -2.91 13.12 -14.99
N ALA A 691 -3.95 13.15 -14.16
CA ALA A 691 -4.66 11.96 -13.69
C ALA A 691 -6.16 12.00 -14.02
N PHE A 692 -6.73 10.81 -14.22
CA PHE A 692 -8.16 10.53 -14.22
C PHE A 692 -8.47 9.59 -13.07
N TRP A 693 -9.46 9.89 -12.22
CA TRP A 693 -9.73 9.09 -11.02
C TRP A 693 -11.20 9.11 -10.58
N ASN A 694 -11.82 7.93 -10.55
CA ASN A 694 -13.09 7.71 -9.89
C ASN A 694 -12.86 7.61 -8.37
N VAL A 695 -13.34 8.60 -7.63
CA VAL A 695 -13.13 8.72 -6.17
C VAL A 695 -14.23 8.00 -5.37
N GLU A 696 -15.26 7.48 -6.05
CA GLU A 696 -16.36 6.66 -5.53
C GLU A 696 -17.18 7.34 -4.40
N TRP A 697 -18.43 7.71 -4.67
CA TRP A 697 -19.33 8.45 -3.74
C TRP A 697 -18.81 9.78 -3.18
N PHE A 698 -17.69 10.33 -3.67
CA PHE A 698 -17.08 11.54 -3.12
C PHE A 698 -18.07 12.72 -3.13
N ASN A 699 -18.95 12.81 -4.14
CA ASN A 699 -20.02 13.79 -4.21
C ASN A 699 -20.97 13.82 -2.99
N ARG A 700 -21.09 12.72 -2.24
CA ARG A 700 -21.94 12.57 -1.04
C ARG A 700 -21.17 12.35 0.26
N ARG A 701 -19.97 11.78 0.19
CA ARG A 701 -19.13 11.39 1.34
C ARG A 701 -17.82 12.20 1.41
N TYR A 702 -17.72 13.35 0.74
CA TYR A 702 -16.49 14.15 0.78
C TYR A 702 -16.08 14.50 2.22
N GLU A 703 -17.02 14.83 3.12
CA GLU A 703 -16.71 15.17 4.51
C GLU A 703 -15.98 14.03 5.27
N GLU A 704 -16.20 12.78 4.86
CA GLU A 704 -15.53 11.60 5.41
C GLU A 704 -14.24 11.26 4.66
N LYS A 705 -14.21 11.43 3.33
CA LYS A 705 -13.09 11.02 2.44
C LYS A 705 -12.03 12.13 2.21
N ILE A 706 -12.32 13.40 2.51
CA ILE A 706 -11.51 14.55 2.09
C ILE A 706 -10.06 14.53 2.61
N ASP A 707 -9.83 14.01 3.83
CA ASP A 707 -8.48 13.90 4.39
C ASP A 707 -7.59 12.96 3.55
N ASP A 708 -8.07 11.75 3.28
CA ASP A 708 -7.31 10.74 2.55
C ASP A 708 -7.18 11.13 1.06
N VAL A 709 -8.24 11.66 0.45
CA VAL A 709 -8.23 12.16 -0.95
C VAL A 709 -7.25 13.33 -1.11
N ALA A 710 -7.30 14.33 -0.23
CA ALA A 710 -6.36 15.45 -0.27
C ALA A 710 -4.92 15.01 -0.02
N ARG A 711 -4.71 14.04 0.88
CA ARG A 711 -3.38 13.47 1.12
C ARG A 711 -2.83 12.74 -0.10
N ILE A 712 -3.65 12.01 -0.86
CA ILE A 712 -3.25 11.35 -2.10
C ILE A 712 -2.89 12.37 -3.18
N VAL A 713 -3.74 13.40 -3.38
CA VAL A 713 -3.50 14.48 -4.33
C VAL A 713 -2.21 15.24 -3.99
N ALA A 714 -2.00 15.54 -2.71
CA ALA A 714 -0.81 16.21 -2.22
C ALA A 714 0.46 15.35 -2.32
N ASP A 715 0.40 14.04 -2.09
CA ASP A 715 1.59 13.16 -2.17
C ASP A 715 2.08 12.97 -3.62
N LEU A 716 1.12 12.86 -4.55
CA LEU A 716 1.40 12.59 -5.95
C LEU A 716 1.82 13.85 -6.72
N SER A 717 1.44 15.05 -6.25
CA SER A 717 1.83 16.37 -6.78
C SER A 717 1.67 16.51 -8.30
N LEU A 718 0.54 16.06 -8.85
CA LEU A 718 0.23 16.18 -10.29
C LEU A 718 -0.39 17.55 -10.63
N ASP A 719 -0.26 17.98 -11.88
CA ASP A 719 -0.74 19.28 -12.35
C ASP A 719 -2.25 19.33 -12.58
N ILE A 720 -2.84 18.25 -13.12
CA ILE A 720 -4.26 18.18 -13.48
C ILE A 720 -4.88 16.88 -12.96
N TRP A 721 -6.07 17.01 -12.37
CA TRP A 721 -6.89 15.93 -11.86
C TRP A 721 -8.29 16.01 -12.45
N ALA A 722 -8.60 15.14 -13.39
CA ALA A 722 -9.97 14.78 -13.75
C ALA A 722 -10.51 13.77 -12.73
N MET A 723 -11.66 14.06 -12.13
CA MET A 723 -12.28 13.21 -11.12
C MET A 723 -13.69 12.81 -11.52
N GLU A 724 -14.01 11.53 -11.33
CA GLU A 724 -15.37 10.99 -11.45
C GLU A 724 -16.03 10.81 -10.07
N GLU A 725 -17.36 10.66 -10.06
CA GLU A 725 -18.20 10.51 -8.85
C GLU A 725 -18.13 11.67 -7.84
N THR A 726 -17.87 12.87 -8.37
CA THR A 726 -17.68 14.10 -7.61
C THR A 726 -18.83 15.10 -7.89
N SER A 727 -18.82 16.25 -7.21
CA SER A 727 -19.74 17.38 -7.42
C SER A 727 -18.97 18.70 -7.32
N PRO A 728 -19.55 19.84 -7.78
CA PRO A 728 -18.91 21.15 -7.64
C PRO A 728 -18.53 21.45 -6.19
N GLN A 729 -19.47 21.26 -5.25
CA GLN A 729 -19.27 21.47 -3.81
C GLN A 729 -18.17 20.58 -3.22
N ALA A 730 -18.14 19.28 -3.57
CA ALA A 730 -17.13 18.36 -3.06
C ALA A 730 -15.71 18.72 -3.58
N THR A 731 -15.63 19.22 -4.81
CA THR A 731 -14.36 19.65 -5.42
C THR A 731 -13.88 20.98 -4.85
N GLU A 732 -14.79 21.94 -4.65
CA GLU A 732 -14.51 23.21 -3.98
C GLU A 732 -13.94 22.99 -2.59
N ALA A 733 -14.60 22.14 -1.78
CA ALA A 733 -14.12 21.75 -0.46
C ALA A 733 -12.73 21.12 -0.50
N LEU A 734 -12.46 20.23 -1.48
CA LEU A 734 -11.14 19.61 -1.66
C LEU A 734 -10.05 20.64 -2.00
N VAL A 735 -10.33 21.58 -2.91
CA VAL A 735 -9.41 22.66 -3.28
C VAL A 735 -9.11 23.57 -2.09
N ASP A 736 -10.14 23.97 -1.34
CA ASP A 736 -9.99 24.75 -0.11
C ASP A 736 -9.20 23.99 0.96
N TYR A 737 -9.41 22.67 1.08
CA TYR A 737 -8.67 21.82 2.02
C TYR A 737 -7.20 21.67 1.61
N LEU A 738 -6.90 21.48 0.33
CA LEU A 738 -5.53 21.43 -0.20
C LEU A 738 -4.79 22.75 0.03
N ASN A 739 -5.45 23.89 -0.19
CA ASN A 739 -4.87 25.20 0.06
C ASN A 739 -4.70 25.51 1.56
N SER A 740 -5.70 25.19 2.39
CA SER A 740 -5.68 25.47 3.83
C SER A 740 -4.79 24.52 4.64
N THR A 741 -4.66 23.26 4.23
CA THR A 741 -3.88 22.23 4.93
C THR A 741 -2.48 22.03 4.34
N PHE A 742 -2.35 22.02 3.01
CA PHE A 742 -1.09 21.70 2.31
C PHE A 742 -0.49 22.91 1.57
N GLY A 743 -1.15 24.07 1.51
CA GLY A 743 -0.62 25.25 0.79
C GLY A 743 -0.56 25.08 -0.73
N GLN A 744 -1.20 24.03 -1.29
CA GLN A 744 -1.29 23.82 -2.72
C GLN A 744 -2.43 24.66 -3.31
N SER A 745 -2.15 25.36 -4.41
CA SER A 745 -3.09 26.30 -5.01
C SER A 745 -3.70 25.68 -6.26
N PHE A 746 -4.84 25.02 -6.08
CA PHE A 746 -5.64 24.48 -7.17
C PHE A 746 -6.76 25.46 -7.55
N ASN A 747 -7.19 25.40 -8.81
CA ASN A 747 -8.49 25.91 -9.28
C ASN A 747 -9.27 24.72 -9.86
N PHE A 748 -10.58 24.86 -10.04
CA PHE A 748 -11.41 23.77 -10.57
C PHE A 748 -12.58 24.26 -11.42
N ALA A 749 -13.13 23.35 -12.22
CA ALA A 749 -14.42 23.51 -12.87
C ALA A 749 -15.13 22.15 -13.02
N ALA A 750 -16.46 22.16 -12.96
CA ALA A 750 -17.28 20.96 -13.13
C ALA A 750 -17.84 20.85 -14.56
N SER A 751 -17.99 19.64 -15.09
CA SER A 751 -18.63 19.41 -16.39
C SER A 751 -20.07 19.97 -16.41
N GLU A 752 -20.77 19.85 -15.28
CA GLU A 752 -22.08 20.43 -15.00
C GLU A 752 -21.98 21.44 -13.82
N PRO A 753 -21.66 22.74 -14.05
CA PRO A 753 -21.47 23.71 -12.97
C PRO A 753 -22.71 23.93 -12.09
N GLY A 754 -23.90 23.77 -12.65
CA GLY A 754 -25.18 23.84 -11.94
C GLY A 754 -25.68 22.52 -11.35
N ALA A 755 -24.83 21.48 -11.25
CA ALA A 755 -25.23 20.21 -10.65
C ALA A 755 -25.45 20.36 -9.13
N ALA A 756 -26.61 19.90 -8.65
CA ALA A 756 -26.88 19.79 -7.22
C ALA A 756 -25.89 18.83 -6.54
N SER A 757 -25.48 19.13 -5.31
CA SER A 757 -24.42 18.39 -4.57
C SER A 757 -24.56 16.87 -4.57
N GLY A 758 -25.78 16.35 -4.34
CA GLY A 758 -26.08 14.91 -4.33
C GLY A 758 -26.11 14.22 -5.70
N ARG A 759 -25.93 14.95 -6.81
CA ARG A 759 -25.78 14.43 -8.19
C ARG A 759 -24.30 14.19 -8.47
N GLN A 760 -23.95 12.95 -8.78
CA GLN A 760 -22.63 12.62 -9.33
C GLN A 760 -22.45 13.34 -10.68
N SER A 761 -21.30 13.94 -10.89
CA SER A 761 -20.82 14.49 -12.17
C SER A 761 -19.30 14.22 -12.27
N THR A 762 -18.64 14.81 -13.25
CA THR A 762 -17.17 14.87 -13.31
C THR A 762 -16.70 16.29 -13.09
N THR A 763 -15.59 16.46 -12.36
CA THR A 763 -14.91 17.76 -12.23
C THR A 763 -13.46 17.63 -12.64
N VAL A 764 -12.85 18.75 -12.97
CA VAL A 764 -11.40 18.83 -13.22
C VAL A 764 -10.85 19.93 -12.31
N MET A 765 -9.80 19.62 -11.58
CA MET A 765 -9.00 20.59 -10.83
C MET A 765 -7.56 20.61 -11.33
N TRP A 766 -6.90 21.76 -11.24
CA TRP A 766 -5.55 21.95 -11.75
C TRP A 766 -4.73 22.94 -10.92
N ASN A 767 -3.42 22.72 -10.86
CA ASN A 767 -2.48 23.57 -10.14
C ASN A 767 -2.28 24.89 -10.89
N THR A 768 -2.67 26.00 -10.27
CA THR A 768 -2.67 27.33 -10.91
C THR A 768 -1.29 27.92 -11.15
N ARG A 769 -0.22 27.26 -10.67
CA ARG A 769 1.15 27.67 -10.95
C ARG A 769 1.75 27.00 -12.19
N THR A 770 1.27 25.82 -12.58
CA THR A 770 1.87 25.03 -13.67
C THR A 770 1.03 25.04 -14.95
N VAL A 771 -0.29 25.12 -14.84
CA VAL A 771 -1.22 25.22 -15.98
C VAL A 771 -2.33 26.25 -15.74
N ASP A 772 -2.75 26.91 -16.81
CA ASP A 772 -4.05 27.61 -16.83
C ASP A 772 -5.10 26.71 -17.49
N GLY A 773 -6.34 26.79 -17.01
CA GLY A 773 -7.40 25.85 -17.32
C GLY A 773 -8.76 26.53 -17.43
N VAL A 774 -9.53 26.17 -18.46
CA VAL A 774 -10.87 26.72 -18.69
C VAL A 774 -11.84 25.66 -19.18
N ARG A 775 -13.03 25.63 -18.56
CA ARG A 775 -14.18 24.87 -19.08
C ARG A 775 -14.78 25.63 -20.26
N LEU A 776 -14.89 24.96 -21.40
CA LEU A 776 -15.59 25.45 -22.59
C LEU A 776 -16.97 24.81 -22.70
N ASP A 777 -17.89 25.49 -23.37
CA ASP A 777 -19.15 24.87 -23.80
C ASP A 777 -18.96 24.20 -25.16
N TRP A 778 -19.58 23.02 -25.32
CA TRP A 778 -19.62 22.33 -26.60
C TRP A 778 -20.49 23.10 -27.60
N PRO A 779 -20.12 23.15 -28.90
CA PRO A 779 -21.01 23.66 -29.96
C PRO A 779 -22.39 23.01 -29.91
N GLU A 780 -23.46 23.76 -30.20
CA GLU A 780 -24.85 23.33 -30.00
C GLU A 780 -25.20 21.99 -30.70
N GLU A 781 -24.61 21.78 -31.88
CA GLU A 781 -24.72 20.53 -32.66
C GLU A 781 -24.20 19.32 -31.85
N ILE A 782 -23.06 19.47 -31.17
CA ILE A 782 -22.45 18.43 -30.33
C ILE A 782 -23.18 18.35 -28.98
N HIS A 783 -23.54 19.50 -28.39
CA HIS A 783 -24.29 19.58 -27.14
C HIS A 783 -25.60 18.78 -27.20
N SER A 784 -26.26 18.82 -28.35
CA SER A 784 -27.45 18.02 -28.66
C SER A 784 -27.14 16.52 -28.65
N LEU A 785 -26.06 16.09 -29.33
CA LEU A 785 -25.62 14.68 -29.35
C LEU A 785 -25.28 14.16 -27.95
N LEU A 786 -24.60 14.95 -27.12
CA LEU A 786 -24.22 14.57 -25.75
C LEU A 786 -25.42 14.42 -24.80
N LYS A 787 -26.59 14.97 -25.15
CA LYS A 787 -27.84 14.84 -24.38
C LYS A 787 -28.74 13.69 -24.86
N LEU A 788 -28.37 12.98 -25.93
CA LEU A 788 -29.18 11.91 -26.51
C LEU A 788 -29.50 10.77 -25.53
N ARG A 789 -30.65 10.15 -25.77
CA ARG A 789 -31.12 8.95 -25.10
C ARG A 789 -31.19 7.79 -26.10
N SER A 790 -30.93 6.57 -25.63
CA SER A 790 -31.01 5.37 -26.47
C SER A 790 -32.44 4.90 -26.76
N ASP A 791 -33.47 5.59 -26.27
CA ASP A 791 -34.90 5.35 -26.55
C ASP A 791 -35.57 6.44 -27.43
N ASP A 792 -34.80 7.46 -27.83
CA ASP A 792 -35.23 8.51 -28.75
C ASP A 792 -35.66 7.89 -30.10
N PRO A 793 -36.75 8.33 -30.75
CA PRO A 793 -37.14 7.87 -32.08
C PRO A 793 -36.01 7.84 -33.13
N GLU A 794 -35.00 8.71 -33.04
CA GLU A 794 -33.83 8.68 -33.94
C GLU A 794 -32.86 7.51 -33.67
N ALA A 795 -32.89 6.94 -32.46
CA ALA A 795 -32.07 5.79 -32.04
C ALA A 795 -32.76 4.41 -32.19
N ARG A 796 -34.04 4.35 -32.58
CA ARG A 796 -34.92 3.16 -32.54
C ARG A 796 -34.63 2.01 -33.52
N ARG A 797 -33.38 1.81 -33.93
CA ARG A 797 -32.95 0.58 -34.65
C ARG A 797 -32.12 -0.37 -33.80
N PHE A 798 -31.84 -0.02 -32.55
CA PHE A 798 -31.24 -0.91 -31.57
C PHE A 798 -32.30 -1.34 -30.55
N GLU A 799 -32.21 -2.60 -30.14
CA GLU A 799 -32.98 -3.20 -29.03
C GLU A 799 -33.01 -2.24 -27.83
N ALA A 800 -34.20 -1.93 -27.31
CA ALA A 800 -34.40 -0.83 -26.38
C ALA A 800 -33.61 -1.00 -25.08
N VAL A 801 -32.73 -0.04 -24.79
CA VAL A 801 -32.11 0.12 -23.47
C VAL A 801 -32.59 1.45 -22.90
N GLU A 802 -33.38 1.46 -21.84
CA GLU A 802 -34.08 2.67 -21.35
C GLU A 802 -33.13 3.66 -20.64
N GLY A 803 -32.91 4.87 -21.19
CA GLY A 803 -32.05 5.88 -20.54
C GLY A 803 -31.13 6.71 -21.45
N ARG A 804 -30.28 7.54 -20.82
CA ARG A 804 -29.31 8.42 -21.50
C ARG A 804 -28.08 7.63 -21.99
N ILE A 805 -27.46 8.12 -23.05
CA ILE A 805 -26.15 7.61 -23.52
C ILE A 805 -25.06 8.06 -22.54
N PHE A 806 -25.04 9.37 -22.22
CA PHE A 806 -24.21 9.96 -21.17
C PHE A 806 -25.05 10.22 -19.91
N ASP A 807 -24.91 9.35 -18.89
CA ASP A 807 -25.54 9.56 -17.58
C ASP A 807 -24.85 10.71 -16.79
N ARG A 808 -23.57 10.95 -17.07
CA ARG A 808 -22.75 12.08 -16.62
C ARG A 808 -22.34 12.86 -17.88
N TYR A 809 -22.53 14.17 -17.89
CA TYR A 809 -22.22 14.97 -19.09
C TYR A 809 -20.69 15.12 -19.25
N PRO A 810 -20.09 14.76 -20.39
CA PRO A 810 -18.65 14.93 -20.60
C PRO A 810 -18.37 16.42 -20.87
N GLY A 811 -17.69 17.09 -19.93
CA GLY A 811 -17.29 18.48 -20.07
C GLY A 811 -16.12 18.63 -21.07
N LEU A 812 -16.04 19.80 -21.71
CA LEU A 812 -14.87 20.18 -22.49
C LEU A 812 -14.01 21.13 -21.65
N PHE A 813 -12.74 20.79 -21.47
CA PHE A 813 -11.77 21.62 -20.78
C PHE A 813 -10.60 21.88 -21.72
N ARG A 814 -10.02 23.08 -21.67
CA ARG A 814 -8.80 23.43 -22.39
C ARG A 814 -7.75 23.88 -21.39
N PHE A 815 -6.53 23.41 -21.60
CA PHE A 815 -5.37 23.73 -20.76
C PHE A 815 -4.25 24.34 -21.58
N THR A 816 -3.51 25.24 -20.95
CA THR A 816 -2.29 25.88 -21.46
C THR A 816 -1.19 25.71 -20.42
N ALA A 817 -0.04 25.14 -20.79
CA ALA A 817 1.10 25.02 -19.89
C ALA A 817 1.74 26.39 -19.62
N LEU A 818 1.89 26.78 -18.35
CA LEU A 818 2.47 28.09 -17.97
C LEU A 818 4.00 28.11 -18.03
N HIS A 819 4.62 26.94 -18.07
CA HIS A 819 6.07 26.74 -18.05
C HIS A 819 6.47 25.87 -19.24
N GLN A 820 7.33 26.38 -20.12
CA GLN A 820 7.75 25.74 -21.36
C GLN A 820 9.22 26.09 -21.68
N PRO A 821 9.96 25.29 -22.47
CA PRO A 821 11.31 25.63 -22.90
C PRO A 821 11.40 26.99 -23.60
N ALA A 822 12.48 27.73 -23.38
CA ALA A 822 12.64 29.09 -23.91
C ALA A 822 12.63 29.10 -25.46
N GLY A 823 11.54 29.62 -26.04
CA GLY A 823 11.32 29.68 -27.49
C GLY A 823 10.35 28.63 -28.05
N ALA A 824 9.81 27.74 -27.22
CA ALA A 824 8.72 26.84 -27.61
C ALA A 824 7.40 27.62 -27.85
N PRO A 825 6.55 27.19 -28.80
CA PRO A 825 5.21 27.75 -28.98
C PRO A 825 4.26 27.25 -27.89
N PRO A 826 3.27 28.04 -27.44
CA PRO A 826 2.33 27.64 -26.40
C PRO A 826 1.72 26.25 -26.60
N PHE A 827 1.98 25.36 -25.65
CA PHE A 827 1.39 24.03 -25.59
C PHE A 827 -0.04 24.09 -25.01
N ASP A 828 -1.02 24.11 -25.91
CA ASP A 828 -2.45 24.02 -25.62
C ASP A 828 -3.01 22.64 -25.98
N PHE A 829 -3.86 22.08 -25.11
CA PHE A 829 -4.58 20.82 -25.36
C PHE A 829 -6.00 20.84 -24.76
N ASN A 830 -6.85 19.96 -25.28
CA ASN A 830 -8.21 19.73 -24.79
C ASN A 830 -8.27 18.45 -23.94
N LEU A 831 -8.99 18.50 -22.83
CA LEU A 831 -9.23 17.40 -21.90
C LEU A 831 -10.74 17.14 -21.79
N VAL A 832 -11.15 15.88 -21.89
CA VAL A 832 -12.56 15.46 -21.76
C VAL A 832 -12.66 14.31 -20.73
N PRO A 833 -13.12 14.57 -19.50
CA PRO A 833 -13.40 13.52 -18.52
C PRO A 833 -14.69 12.78 -18.85
N VAL A 834 -14.67 11.45 -18.70
CA VAL A 834 -15.74 10.53 -19.08
C VAL A 834 -16.07 9.59 -17.91
N HIS A 835 -17.37 9.36 -17.69
CA HIS A 835 -17.87 8.30 -16.81
C HIS A 835 -19.08 7.63 -17.49
N LEU A 836 -18.89 6.39 -17.98
CA LEU A 836 -19.93 5.58 -18.65
C LEU A 836 -20.57 4.53 -17.73
N LYS A 837 -21.57 3.79 -18.20
CA LYS A 837 -22.40 2.91 -17.34
C LYS A 837 -21.92 1.45 -17.32
N ALA A 838 -21.82 0.86 -16.12
CA ALA A 838 -21.35 -0.51 -15.87
C ALA A 838 -22.22 -1.67 -16.40
N LYS A 839 -23.56 -1.56 -16.36
CA LYS A 839 -24.46 -2.73 -16.54
C LYS A 839 -24.32 -3.43 -17.90
N SER A 840 -24.65 -4.72 -17.95
CA SER A 840 -24.54 -5.60 -19.13
C SER A 840 -25.29 -5.13 -20.39
N GLU A 841 -26.39 -4.39 -20.23
CA GLU A 841 -27.11 -3.73 -21.34
C GLU A 841 -26.34 -2.53 -21.93
N GLY A 842 -25.27 -2.10 -21.28
CA GLY A 842 -24.52 -0.86 -21.53
C GLY A 842 -23.58 -0.89 -22.73
N ALA A 843 -23.19 -2.05 -23.24
CA ALA A 843 -22.24 -2.20 -24.35
C ALA A 843 -22.64 -1.35 -25.58
N LYS A 844 -23.94 -1.40 -25.94
CA LYS A 844 -24.51 -0.60 -27.04
C LYS A 844 -24.37 0.91 -26.78
N ARG A 845 -24.56 1.36 -25.53
CA ARG A 845 -24.40 2.78 -25.15
C ARG A 845 -22.95 3.22 -25.13
N ARG A 846 -22.02 2.38 -24.67
CA ARG A 846 -20.60 2.70 -24.63
C ARG A 846 -20.02 2.83 -26.05
N ARG A 847 -20.46 1.97 -26.98
CA ARG A 847 -20.16 2.13 -28.42
C ARG A 847 -20.80 3.39 -29.04
N MET A 848 -22.03 3.74 -28.67
CA MET A 848 -22.63 5.03 -29.08
C MET A 848 -21.86 6.22 -28.50
N ALA A 849 -21.45 6.17 -27.24
CA ALA A 849 -20.66 7.22 -26.59
C ALA A 849 -19.29 7.40 -27.27
N SER A 850 -18.60 6.30 -27.59
CA SER A 850 -17.36 6.30 -28.37
C SER A 850 -17.54 6.98 -29.74
N ALA A 851 -18.60 6.62 -30.48
CA ALA A 851 -18.91 7.23 -31.77
C ALA A 851 -19.27 8.73 -31.66
N ILE A 852 -20.03 9.13 -30.64
CA ILE A 852 -20.37 10.54 -30.41
C ILE A 852 -19.13 11.36 -30.04
N LEU A 853 -18.22 10.83 -29.20
CA LEU A 853 -16.97 11.49 -28.85
C LEU A 853 -16.03 11.64 -30.06
N ALA A 854 -15.89 10.59 -30.87
CA ALA A 854 -15.14 10.65 -32.12
C ALA A 854 -15.71 11.72 -33.08
N ARG A 855 -17.04 11.74 -33.26
CA ARG A 855 -17.73 12.74 -34.09
C ARG A 855 -17.68 14.15 -33.51
N ALA A 856 -17.64 14.32 -32.19
CA ALA A 856 -17.51 15.62 -31.53
C ALA A 856 -16.15 16.26 -31.84
N VAL A 857 -15.07 15.46 -31.78
CA VAL A 857 -13.73 15.91 -32.19
C VAL A 857 -13.69 16.23 -33.69
N GLU A 858 -14.30 15.39 -34.53
CA GLU A 858 -14.39 15.65 -35.97
C GLU A 858 -15.15 16.95 -36.28
N LEU A 859 -16.32 17.18 -35.67
CA LEU A 859 -17.16 18.37 -35.88
C LEU A 859 -16.55 19.66 -35.32
N THR A 860 -15.61 19.58 -34.37
CA THR A 860 -14.85 20.75 -33.92
C THR A 860 -13.70 21.13 -34.87
N SER A 861 -13.47 20.36 -35.95
CA SER A 861 -12.50 20.69 -37.01
C SER A 861 -12.79 22.06 -37.62
N GLY A 862 -11.86 23.00 -37.42
CA GLY A 862 -11.97 24.37 -37.96
C GLY A 862 -12.76 25.36 -37.11
N THR A 863 -13.25 24.97 -35.92
CA THR A 863 -13.88 25.91 -34.96
C THR A 863 -12.87 26.60 -34.03
N GLY A 864 -11.56 26.39 -34.26
CA GLY A 864 -10.47 26.76 -33.35
C GLY A 864 -10.28 25.78 -32.19
N VAL A 865 -11.30 25.02 -31.80
CA VAL A 865 -11.22 24.04 -30.71
C VAL A 865 -10.37 22.83 -31.12
N ALA A 866 -10.53 22.30 -32.35
CA ALA A 866 -9.77 21.14 -32.81
C ALA A 866 -8.38 21.45 -33.41
N GLU A 867 -7.88 22.68 -33.31
CA GLU A 867 -6.47 22.98 -33.65
C GLU A 867 -5.49 22.45 -32.58
N ASN A 868 -6.02 22.07 -31.41
CA ASN A 868 -5.30 21.55 -30.26
C ASN A 868 -5.39 20.02 -30.17
N ASP A 869 -4.41 19.43 -29.49
CA ASP A 869 -4.36 17.98 -29.23
C ASP A 869 -5.42 17.58 -28.19
N TRP A 870 -5.96 16.36 -28.25
CA TRP A 870 -7.08 15.90 -27.42
C TRP A 870 -6.73 14.70 -26.54
N ILE A 871 -7.15 14.78 -25.28
CA ILE A 871 -7.04 13.74 -24.27
C ILE A 871 -8.45 13.43 -23.74
N ILE A 872 -8.93 12.21 -23.94
CA ILE A 872 -10.24 11.74 -23.47
C ILE A 872 -9.99 10.61 -22.47
N GLY A 873 -10.46 10.71 -21.24
CA GLY A 873 -10.13 9.71 -20.21
C GLY A 873 -11.14 9.63 -19.07
N GLY A 874 -11.01 8.58 -18.24
CA GLY A 874 -11.86 8.31 -17.08
C GLY A 874 -12.39 6.87 -17.07
N ASP A 875 -13.46 6.63 -16.32
CA ASP A 875 -14.14 5.34 -16.22
C ASP A 875 -15.03 5.08 -17.45
N PHE A 876 -14.56 4.20 -18.35
CA PHE A 876 -15.33 3.76 -19.51
C PHE A 876 -16.21 2.53 -19.21
N ASN A 877 -16.09 1.90 -18.05
CA ASN A 877 -16.91 0.77 -17.61
C ASN A 877 -16.93 -0.45 -18.57
N ALA A 878 -15.88 -0.65 -19.38
CA ALA A 878 -15.65 -1.86 -20.17
C ALA A 878 -14.15 -2.04 -20.55
N GLU A 879 -13.70 -3.29 -20.66
CA GLU A 879 -12.35 -3.63 -21.13
C GLU A 879 -12.19 -3.33 -22.63
N LEU A 880 -11.02 -2.88 -23.06
CA LEU A 880 -10.76 -2.53 -24.47
C LEU A 880 -10.88 -3.70 -25.46
N ALA A 881 -10.70 -4.93 -25.00
CA ALA A 881 -10.86 -6.13 -25.82
C ALA A 881 -12.32 -6.40 -26.27
N THR A 882 -13.30 -5.63 -25.76
CA THR A 882 -14.74 -5.81 -26.07
C THR A 882 -15.19 -5.22 -27.40
N GLY A 883 -14.36 -4.43 -28.09
CA GLY A 883 -14.70 -3.77 -29.35
C GLY A 883 -15.70 -2.60 -29.20
N GLU A 884 -15.99 -2.18 -27.98
CA GLU A 884 -16.92 -1.07 -27.74
C GLU A 884 -16.31 0.30 -28.08
N PHE A 885 -14.99 0.39 -28.18
CA PHE A 885 -14.25 1.63 -28.43
C PHE A 885 -13.67 1.73 -29.85
N ASP A 886 -13.99 0.79 -30.75
CA ASP A 886 -13.59 0.81 -32.16
C ASP A 886 -13.83 2.19 -32.82
N PRO A 887 -14.96 2.91 -32.60
CA PRO A 887 -15.17 4.20 -33.25
C PRO A 887 -14.14 5.29 -32.92
N LEU A 888 -13.56 5.28 -31.71
CA LEU A 888 -12.46 6.18 -31.36
C LEU A 888 -11.16 5.73 -32.04
N GLN A 889 -10.88 4.42 -32.05
CA GLN A 889 -9.68 3.86 -32.68
C GLN A 889 -9.69 4.07 -34.21
N ASP A 890 -10.83 3.88 -34.86
CA ASP A 890 -11.07 4.14 -36.28
C ASP A 890 -10.92 5.63 -36.63
N ALA A 891 -11.27 6.53 -35.71
CA ALA A 891 -11.01 7.97 -35.81
C ALA A 891 -9.54 8.34 -35.56
N GLY A 892 -8.65 7.36 -35.34
CA GLY A 892 -7.23 7.54 -35.13
C GLY A 892 -6.84 7.86 -33.68
N PHE A 893 -7.76 7.84 -32.72
CA PHE A 893 -7.39 7.97 -31.32
C PHE A 893 -6.62 6.73 -30.86
N ARG A 894 -5.43 6.96 -30.33
CA ARG A 894 -4.64 5.90 -29.71
C ARG A 894 -5.17 5.65 -28.31
N SER A 895 -5.67 4.44 -28.06
CA SER A 895 -5.91 4.00 -26.68
C SER A 895 -4.57 3.83 -25.95
N MET A 896 -4.53 4.41 -24.76
CA MET A 896 -3.46 4.34 -23.78
C MET A 896 -4.04 3.55 -22.60
N SER A 897 -3.71 2.27 -22.55
CA SER A 897 -4.25 1.33 -21.59
C SER A 897 -3.19 0.34 -21.15
N ALA A 898 -3.48 -0.40 -20.08
CA ALA A 898 -2.69 -1.53 -19.63
C ALA A 898 -2.83 -2.75 -20.58
N ALA A 899 -2.60 -2.55 -21.86
CA ALA A 899 -2.53 -3.60 -22.87
C ALA A 899 -1.22 -4.42 -22.77
N ASP A 900 -0.73 -4.68 -21.53
CA ASP A 900 0.30 -5.70 -21.30
C ASP A 900 0.46 -6.16 -19.83
N GLU A 901 -0.55 -6.84 -19.27
CA GLU A 901 -0.31 -7.75 -18.12
C GLU A 901 0.47 -9.02 -18.56
N LYS A 902 0.56 -9.28 -19.88
CA LYS A 902 1.45 -10.31 -20.44
C LYS A 902 2.89 -9.80 -20.70
N GLY A 903 3.08 -8.50 -20.89
CA GLY A 903 4.39 -7.84 -21.01
C GLY A 903 4.99 -7.35 -19.68
N GLY A 904 4.16 -7.08 -18.67
CA GLY A 904 4.61 -6.79 -17.30
C GLY A 904 4.56 -5.32 -16.86
N ALA A 905 3.60 -4.52 -17.33
CA ALA A 905 3.37 -3.16 -16.83
C ALA A 905 2.84 -3.16 -15.37
N VAL A 906 3.26 -2.20 -14.52
CA VAL A 906 3.09 -2.33 -13.05
C VAL A 906 2.58 -1.07 -12.34
N THR A 907 1.62 -1.24 -11.42
CA THR A 907 0.99 -0.15 -10.64
C THR A 907 1.37 -0.12 -9.15
N TYR A 908 1.31 1.10 -8.60
CA TYR A 908 1.59 1.53 -7.21
C TYR A 908 0.86 0.79 -6.05
N LEU A 909 -0.09 -0.11 -6.33
CA LEU A 909 -1.04 -0.71 -5.36
C LEU A 909 -1.46 -2.12 -5.81
N ASN A 910 -1.63 -3.09 -4.90
CA ASN A 910 -1.69 -4.53 -5.24
C ASN A 910 -2.45 -5.26 -4.10
N ARG A 911 -3.61 -5.95 -4.22
CA ARG A 911 -4.46 -6.48 -5.34
C ARG A 911 -5.98 -6.33 -4.94
N PRO A 912 -7.00 -7.08 -5.45
CA PRO A 912 -7.15 -7.90 -6.65
C PRO A 912 -8.42 -7.58 -7.49
N HIS A 913 -8.70 -6.31 -7.82
CA HIS A 913 -9.79 -5.97 -8.75
C HIS A 913 -9.27 -5.35 -10.06
N ARG A 914 -9.87 -5.78 -11.17
CA ARG A 914 -9.42 -5.50 -12.54
C ARG A 914 -9.87 -4.11 -13.00
N SER A 915 -9.11 -3.07 -12.71
CA SER A 915 -9.34 -1.72 -13.25
C SER A 915 -8.93 -1.60 -14.74
N LEU A 916 -9.33 -2.57 -15.58
CA LEU A 916 -9.16 -2.55 -17.03
C LEU A 916 -10.26 -1.74 -17.75
N ILE A 917 -11.14 -1.10 -16.97
CA ILE A 917 -12.28 -0.29 -17.42
C ILE A 917 -11.98 1.22 -17.45
N ASP A 918 -10.95 1.65 -16.73
CA ASP A 918 -10.43 3.02 -16.78
C ASP A 918 -9.46 3.13 -17.96
N SER A 919 -9.53 4.19 -18.76
CA SER A 919 -8.70 4.33 -19.98
C SER A 919 -8.43 5.78 -20.35
N ILE A 920 -7.35 6.00 -21.10
CA ILE A 920 -7.02 7.30 -21.71
C ILE A 920 -6.94 7.10 -23.24
N PHE A 921 -7.42 8.05 -24.01
CA PHE A 921 -7.34 8.09 -25.47
C PHE A 921 -6.67 9.39 -25.90
N LEU A 922 -5.63 9.29 -26.72
CA LEU A 922 -4.85 10.44 -27.22
C LEU A 922 -5.08 10.63 -28.73
N SER A 923 -5.26 11.87 -29.16
CA SER A 923 -5.35 12.21 -30.58
C SER A 923 -4.03 11.93 -31.34
N PRO A 924 -4.06 11.74 -32.67
CA PRO A 924 -2.88 11.48 -33.51
C PRO A 924 -1.69 12.47 -33.44
N GLY A 925 -1.85 13.64 -32.82
CA GLY A 925 -0.79 14.63 -32.66
C GLY A 925 0.24 14.30 -31.56
N PHE A 926 -0.15 13.50 -30.56
CA PHE A 926 0.79 13.02 -29.53
C PHE A 926 1.77 11.98 -30.10
N ARG A 927 3.04 12.08 -29.71
CA ARG A 927 4.09 11.12 -30.09
C ARG A 927 4.70 10.43 -28.87
N PRO A 928 4.81 9.09 -28.84
CA PRO A 928 5.67 8.40 -27.87
C PRO A 928 7.13 8.87 -27.96
N ARG A 929 7.79 9.00 -26.80
CA ARG A 929 9.26 9.15 -26.66
C ARG A 929 9.96 7.83 -26.31
N VAL A 930 9.21 6.79 -25.97
CA VAL A 930 9.64 5.41 -25.64
C VAL A 930 8.81 4.46 -26.50
N ASP A 931 9.25 3.22 -26.72
CA ASP A 931 8.62 2.30 -27.68
C ASP A 931 7.11 2.09 -27.44
N ALA A 932 6.41 1.70 -28.52
CA ALA A 932 4.97 1.79 -28.61
C ALA A 932 4.20 0.94 -27.57
N ASP A 933 4.85 -0.04 -26.94
CA ASP A 933 4.25 -0.93 -25.95
C ASP A 933 4.69 -0.58 -24.51
N ASP A 934 5.74 0.24 -24.34
CA ASP A 934 6.25 0.74 -23.05
C ASP A 934 5.57 2.06 -22.64
N PHE A 935 4.24 2.07 -22.59
CA PHE A 935 3.51 3.20 -22.02
C PHE A 935 3.49 3.16 -20.50
N MET A 936 4.30 4.06 -19.95
CA MET A 936 4.77 4.14 -18.57
C MET A 936 3.67 4.31 -17.51
N ILE A 937 2.91 3.25 -17.25
CA ILE A 937 2.45 2.94 -15.89
C ILE A 937 3.71 2.55 -15.09
N VAL A 938 4.43 3.56 -14.58
CA VAL A 938 5.66 3.35 -13.81
C VAL A 938 5.38 3.48 -12.33
N ALA A 939 5.34 2.33 -11.65
CA ALA A 939 6.13 2.08 -10.45
C ALA A 939 5.99 0.60 -10.04
N GLN A 940 7.00 -0.24 -10.29
CA GLN A 940 6.99 -1.65 -9.89
C GLN A 940 7.14 -1.84 -8.37
N ASP A 941 7.80 -0.89 -7.69
CA ASP A 941 8.39 -1.10 -6.36
C ASP A 941 7.81 -0.20 -5.26
N ARG A 942 6.66 0.44 -5.51
CA ARG A 942 6.02 1.36 -4.57
C ARG A 942 4.65 0.80 -4.16
N ARG A 943 4.33 0.80 -2.85
CA ARG A 943 3.13 0.16 -2.27
C ARG A 943 2.55 0.99 -1.12
N ASP A 944 1.24 1.24 -1.13
CA ASP A 944 0.43 1.56 0.07
C ASP A 944 -0.72 0.55 0.19
N SER A 945 -0.77 -0.22 1.27
CA SER A 945 -1.77 -1.27 1.48
C SER A 945 -3.12 -0.76 1.97
N GLY A 946 -3.24 0.52 2.31
CA GLY A 946 -4.44 1.09 2.94
C GLY A 946 -5.33 1.94 2.03
N PHE A 947 -5.13 1.91 0.71
CA PHE A 947 -5.85 2.74 -0.26
C PHE A 947 -7.29 2.26 -0.54
N VAL A 948 -7.43 1.00 -0.98
CA VAL A 948 -8.71 0.41 -1.44
C VAL A 948 -9.72 0.31 -0.29
N THR A 949 -9.25 0.06 0.92
CA THR A 949 -10.10 -0.11 2.12
C THR A 949 -10.63 1.19 2.72
N ARG A 950 -10.20 2.36 2.22
CA ARG A 950 -10.57 3.67 2.79
C ARG A 950 -11.01 4.72 1.76
N VAL A 951 -10.49 4.67 0.54
CA VAL A 951 -10.61 5.81 -0.40
C VAL A 951 -11.44 5.48 -1.64
N SER A 952 -11.05 4.50 -2.46
CA SER A 952 -11.78 4.09 -3.66
C SER A 952 -11.31 2.71 -4.13
N ASP A 953 -12.20 1.94 -4.75
CA ASP A 953 -11.89 0.71 -5.48
C ASP A 953 -11.26 0.99 -6.87
N HIS A 954 -11.53 2.15 -7.45
CA HIS A 954 -10.85 2.66 -8.65
C HIS A 954 -9.51 3.33 -8.34
N ARG A 955 -8.58 3.21 -9.29
CA ARG A 955 -7.21 3.73 -9.20
C ARG A 955 -7.06 4.96 -10.11
N PRO A 956 -6.26 5.97 -9.73
CA PRO A 956 -5.95 7.06 -10.66
C PRO A 956 -5.14 6.51 -11.85
N VAL A 957 -5.61 6.73 -13.07
CA VAL A 957 -4.84 6.47 -14.30
C VAL A 957 -4.11 7.75 -14.67
N MET A 958 -2.78 7.68 -14.78
CA MET A 958 -1.91 8.85 -14.86
C MET A 958 -1.12 8.91 -16.19
N LEU A 959 -0.81 10.12 -16.63
CA LEU A 959 -0.05 10.42 -17.85
C LEU A 959 0.87 11.63 -17.62
N ARG A 960 2.16 11.51 -17.99
CA ARG A 960 3.08 12.64 -18.14
C ARG A 960 3.18 13.05 -19.61
N LEU A 961 2.92 14.31 -19.91
CA LEU A 961 3.19 14.92 -21.21
C LEU A 961 4.56 15.60 -21.18
N SER A 962 5.43 15.36 -22.17
CA SER A 962 6.71 16.09 -22.30
C SER A 962 6.64 17.14 -23.40
N ILE A 963 6.96 18.40 -23.05
CA ILE A 963 6.99 19.55 -23.94
C ILE A 963 8.38 19.66 -24.57
N SER A 964 8.48 19.56 -25.90
CA SER A 964 9.77 19.54 -26.62
C SER A 964 10.00 20.78 -27.48
N GLU A 965 11.27 21.20 -27.63
CA GLU A 965 11.71 22.29 -28.51
C GLU A 965 11.48 22.03 -30.04
N GLU A 966 11.11 20.81 -30.47
CA GLU A 966 10.91 20.52 -31.90
C GLU A 966 9.66 21.18 -32.50
N PRO A 967 9.77 21.90 -33.64
CA PRO A 967 8.63 22.59 -34.24
C PRO A 967 7.56 21.62 -34.77
N ARG A 968 6.28 21.91 -34.48
CA ARG A 968 5.11 21.17 -34.99
C ARG A 968 5.16 21.03 -36.52
N ILE A 969 5.59 19.86 -37.01
CA ILE A 969 5.48 19.50 -38.43
C ILE A 969 3.99 19.32 -38.76
N ARG A 970 3.36 20.35 -39.33
CA ARG A 970 1.99 20.26 -39.88
C ARG A 970 1.93 19.12 -40.91
N ARG A 971 1.31 18.00 -40.55
CA ARG A 971 0.99 16.94 -41.52
C ARG A 971 -0.17 17.40 -42.39
N ALA A 972 -0.06 17.15 -43.69
CA ALA A 972 -1.21 17.16 -44.59
C ALA A 972 -2.24 16.10 -44.12
N PRO A 973 -3.55 16.29 -44.37
CA PRO A 973 -4.57 15.32 -43.97
C PRO A 973 -4.23 13.94 -44.51
N VAL A 974 -4.15 12.95 -43.61
CA VAL A 974 -3.79 11.58 -43.98
C VAL A 974 -4.96 10.96 -44.74
N ALA A 975 -4.77 10.72 -46.03
CA ALA A 975 -5.70 9.91 -46.80
C ALA A 975 -5.70 8.48 -46.22
N ALA A 976 -6.89 7.99 -45.85
CA ALA A 976 -7.06 6.70 -45.19
C ALA A 976 -6.47 5.55 -46.04
N THR A 977 -5.32 5.03 -45.62
CA THR A 977 -4.71 3.81 -46.17
C THR A 977 -5.20 2.62 -45.36
N ALA A 978 -6.01 1.77 -45.99
CA ALA A 978 -6.68 0.66 -45.33
C ALA A 978 -5.70 -0.41 -44.79
N ALA A 979 -5.88 -0.78 -43.52
CA ALA A 979 -5.24 -1.94 -42.92
C ALA A 979 -5.81 -3.27 -43.51
N PRO A 980 -5.11 -4.41 -43.38
CA PRO A 980 -5.56 -5.69 -43.94
C PRO A 980 -6.86 -6.17 -43.30
N ARG A 981 -7.84 -6.61 -44.11
CA ARG A 981 -9.12 -7.12 -43.62
C ARG A 981 -8.96 -8.51 -42.95
N PRO A 982 -9.63 -8.77 -41.80
CA PRO A 982 -9.75 -10.13 -41.26
C PRO A 982 -10.64 -11.02 -42.15
N PRO A 983 -10.57 -12.36 -42.00
CA PRO A 983 -11.17 -13.31 -42.94
C PRO A 983 -12.71 -13.33 -42.95
N GLU A 984 -13.25 -13.77 -44.09
CA GLU A 984 -14.58 -13.44 -44.61
C GLU A 984 -15.75 -14.24 -44.01
N ARG A 985 -15.79 -14.45 -42.69
CA ARG A 985 -16.87 -15.17 -42.00
C ARG A 985 -17.33 -14.51 -40.71
N GLU A 986 -17.78 -13.26 -40.80
CA GLU A 986 -18.82 -12.66 -39.93
C GLU A 986 -19.18 -11.26 -40.46
N ARG A 987 -20.16 -11.19 -41.37
CA ARG A 987 -20.75 -9.92 -41.86
C ARG A 987 -22.27 -10.03 -41.86
N PRO A 988 -22.96 -9.31 -40.96
CA PRO A 988 -24.22 -8.69 -41.36
C PRO A 988 -24.53 -7.30 -40.76
N TYR A 989 -23.58 -6.56 -40.14
CA TYR A 989 -23.91 -5.29 -39.45
C TYR A 989 -23.02 -4.05 -39.69
N LEU A 990 -21.83 -4.17 -40.29
CA LEU A 990 -20.88 -3.04 -40.37
C LEU A 990 -21.04 -2.14 -41.62
N ASP A 991 -21.59 -2.64 -42.73
CA ASP A 991 -21.63 -1.88 -43.99
C ASP A 991 -22.75 -0.80 -44.06
N ILE A 992 -23.68 -0.75 -43.10
CA ILE A 992 -24.81 0.21 -43.12
C ILE A 992 -24.40 1.58 -42.55
N PHE A 993 -23.73 1.62 -41.39
CA PHE A 993 -23.31 2.88 -40.77
C PHE A 993 -22.14 3.55 -41.49
N ALA A 994 -21.20 2.78 -42.06
CA ALA A 994 -19.97 3.32 -42.65
C ALA A 994 -20.19 4.14 -43.95
N GLU A 995 -21.29 3.90 -44.68
CA GLU A 995 -21.68 4.70 -45.85
C GLU A 995 -22.57 5.90 -45.50
N GLU A 996 -23.43 5.79 -44.46
CA GLU A 996 -24.35 6.88 -44.06
C GLU A 996 -23.65 8.03 -43.32
N VAL A 997 -22.50 7.80 -42.69
CA VAL A 997 -21.69 8.79 -41.93
C VAL A 997 -21.12 9.95 -42.80
N LYS A 998 -21.22 9.88 -44.13
CA LYS A 998 -20.67 10.89 -45.06
C LYS A 998 -21.67 11.96 -45.55
N ARG A 999 -22.87 12.07 -44.96
CA ARG A 999 -23.93 12.99 -45.44
C ARG A 999 -24.37 14.02 -44.40
N ASP A 1000 -24.93 15.12 -44.92
CA ASP A 1000 -25.49 16.24 -44.16
C ASP A 1000 -26.52 15.77 -43.10
N PRO A 1001 -26.32 16.08 -41.80
CA PRO A 1001 -27.23 15.66 -40.72
C PRO A 1001 -28.69 16.07 -40.94
N ALA A 1002 -28.95 17.26 -41.50
CA ALA A 1002 -30.30 17.73 -41.76
C ALA A 1002 -31.00 16.91 -42.86
N GLN A 1003 -30.20 16.36 -43.80
CA GLN A 1003 -30.70 15.55 -44.90
C GLN A 1003 -30.85 14.08 -44.51
N VAL A 1004 -30.01 13.55 -43.62
CA VAL A 1004 -30.20 12.24 -42.97
C VAL A 1004 -31.51 12.21 -42.18
N LEU A 1005 -31.81 13.26 -41.40
CA LEU A 1005 -33.07 13.42 -40.68
C LEU A 1005 -34.30 13.45 -41.60
N ALA A 1006 -34.21 14.15 -42.73
CA ALA A 1006 -35.29 14.24 -43.71
C ALA A 1006 -35.54 12.93 -44.47
N ASP A 1007 -34.49 12.21 -44.87
CA ASP A 1007 -34.61 10.92 -45.58
C ASP A 1007 -35.14 9.80 -44.65
N LEU A 1008 -34.72 9.80 -43.38
CA LEU A 1008 -35.30 8.92 -42.35
C LEU A 1008 -36.80 9.17 -42.20
N ALA A 1009 -37.22 10.44 -42.03
CA ALA A 1009 -38.63 10.81 -41.90
C ALA A 1009 -39.49 10.44 -43.13
N THR A 1010 -38.89 10.35 -44.32
CA THR A 1010 -39.60 10.11 -45.59
C THR A 1010 -39.75 8.63 -45.93
N ARG A 1011 -38.78 7.77 -45.57
CA ARG A 1011 -38.85 6.33 -45.88
C ARG A 1011 -39.81 5.54 -44.99
N PHE A 1012 -40.09 5.99 -43.76
CA PHE A 1012 -41.03 5.31 -42.84
C PHE A 1012 -42.53 5.60 -43.09
N ARG A 1013 -42.93 5.96 -44.32
CA ARG A 1013 -44.36 6.08 -44.74
C ARG A 1013 -44.79 5.09 -45.81
N LYS A 1014 -43.90 4.19 -46.24
CA LYS A 1014 -44.21 3.05 -47.12
C LYS A 1014 -43.35 1.85 -46.74
N ASP A 1015 -43.72 1.23 -45.62
CA ASP A 1015 -44.04 -0.22 -45.51
C ASP A 1015 -44.60 -0.48 -44.09
#